data_AF-A0A8J6VEN5-F1
#
_entry.id   AF-A0A8J6VEN5-F1
#
_cell.length_a   1.000
_cell.length_b   1.000
_cell.length_c   1.000
_cell.angle_alpha   90.00
_cell.angle_beta   90.00
_cell.angle_gamma   90.00
#
_symmetry.space_group_name_H-M   'P 1'
#
loop_
_entity.id
_entity.type
_entity.pdbx_description
1 polymer ?
#
loop_
_entity_poly.entity_id
_entity_poly.type
_entity_poly.pdbx_seq_one_letter_code
_entity_poly.pdbx_strand_id
1 'polypeptide(L)'
;MPLVNVSARDYALTIGGLNCTTALKSADGGYAHRDQSGLILISATFVLGRAFGFAENMDDRSNPRWARGQLIKTFIADASGELAIAPILGTLYILNAEYNGINELKIEAGCILSLLSFRSAADDGACVDLGESRNFDYFALRLLQRAGISGFVGSLGGYTLKTSLPKLTNESYIELFGKLCWASGNIAFQNKHGQIQVKSSNPKISPRILSRQLGLNDVRYERLTGAEKPCDVIKVSGVIQELEPTKKDDTTTTIEYGPARMVNPLAGLSTIIVEITKTKEELKFDNRTKITTTTKRQPLGLLMPEQSVFRGRVSLATGEQKVEKSYYEPSTNAKCNEPDEGRITRTEISVYKPYGVAYREYIAAQPTNSISFGLMQLVLESKTVIEYEYVDSDATPLISPTITTTTSQPAAIILPEEKFAVGTSSLFAVERRIQKWRKIREGEWEETEKSYKPLGVARPEVIESLEANNVFLTLNAKLALVPFEDRLVKSNSGGAQPPAPDRFPPIYEIKEKQTSVEVRLPSMFGNPLFREREREFMVDGGLLVSEQQARMIGEIEGAILWGRYKGQSCSVSLEQSMFSATPLDRVDWLDPFNNLSHAFAIDGLTIALAQKRVVMQFDGIWIGTVPTLTPNAPPVPPYLVVFQAKAAMGMEFRVSTSLQPDQGTTVSNIVSVVSSSRLVTVGGDRVVVEQNT
;
A
#
# COMPACT_ATOMS: atom_id res chain seq x y z
N MET A 1 49.85 -5.48 18.14
CA MET A 1 48.42 -5.53 18.50
C MET A 1 48.31 -5.57 20.02
N PRO A 2 47.61 -4.62 20.66
CA PRO A 2 47.39 -4.70 22.10
C PRO A 2 46.51 -5.91 22.44
N LEU A 3 46.91 -6.66 23.46
CA LEU A 3 46.25 -7.87 23.94
C LEU A 3 44.92 -7.51 24.63
N VAL A 4 43.81 -8.02 24.11
CA VAL A 4 42.48 -7.95 24.74
C VAL A 4 42.51 -8.71 26.07
N ASN A 5 42.10 -8.11 27.17
CA ASN A 5 41.86 -8.84 28.43
C ASN A 5 40.61 -9.69 28.27
N VAL A 6 40.79 -10.92 27.79
CA VAL A 6 39.68 -11.80 27.48
C VAL A 6 39.22 -12.56 28.73
N SER A 7 37.94 -12.48 29.07
CA SER A 7 37.42 -13.25 30.19
C SER A 7 37.42 -14.74 29.87
N ALA A 8 38.03 -15.53 30.76
CA ALA A 8 37.87 -16.97 30.73
C ALA A 8 36.44 -17.30 31.22
N ARG A 9 35.59 -17.87 30.38
CA ARG A 9 34.25 -18.35 30.74
C ARG A 9 34.08 -19.78 30.27
N ASP A 10 33.53 -20.62 31.14
CA ASP A 10 33.03 -21.92 30.71
C ASP A 10 31.79 -21.74 29.84
N TYR A 11 31.57 -22.67 28.93
CA TYR A 11 30.48 -22.64 27.98
C TYR A 11 29.97 -24.04 27.71
N ALA A 12 28.75 -24.13 27.20
CA ALA A 12 28.18 -25.37 26.68
C ALA A 12 27.50 -25.10 25.33
N LEU A 13 27.69 -26.03 24.39
CA LEU A 13 27.09 -25.97 23.06
C LEU A 13 26.26 -27.23 22.84
N THR A 14 25.01 -27.05 22.40
CA THR A 14 24.17 -28.16 21.96
C THR A 14 23.63 -27.92 20.55
N ILE A 15 23.67 -28.95 19.70
CA ILE A 15 23.17 -28.91 18.32
C ILE A 15 22.24 -30.09 18.10
N GLY A 16 20.97 -29.82 17.79
CA GLY A 16 19.95 -30.88 17.65
C GLY A 16 19.83 -31.77 18.91
N GLY A 17 20.08 -31.20 20.10
CA GLY A 17 20.10 -31.90 21.39
C GLY A 17 21.41 -32.65 21.73
N LEU A 18 22.37 -32.76 20.81
CA LEU A 18 23.68 -33.35 21.08
C LEU A 18 24.60 -32.33 21.74
N ASN A 19 25.34 -32.74 22.77
CA ASN A 19 26.37 -31.90 23.38
C ASN A 19 27.62 -31.87 22.48
N CYS A 20 27.92 -30.71 21.91
CA CYS A 20 29.06 -30.46 21.01
C CYS A 20 30.16 -29.63 21.67
N THR A 21 30.10 -29.44 23.00
CA THR A 21 31.00 -28.53 23.74
C THR A 21 32.47 -28.89 23.54
N THR A 22 32.83 -30.17 23.60
CA THR A 22 34.21 -30.63 23.44
C THR A 22 34.72 -30.51 22.00
N ALA A 23 33.83 -30.51 21.01
CA ALA A 23 34.16 -30.39 19.59
C ALA A 23 34.29 -28.92 19.14
N LEU A 24 33.81 -27.95 19.91
CA LEU A 24 33.83 -26.54 19.51
C LEU A 24 35.26 -25.97 19.51
N LYS A 25 35.74 -25.55 18.34
CA LYS A 25 37.01 -24.82 18.19
C LYS A 25 36.82 -23.32 18.37
N SER A 26 35.84 -22.76 17.66
CA SER A 26 35.48 -21.35 17.73
C SER A 26 34.01 -21.14 17.38
N ALA A 27 33.42 -20.09 17.95
CA ALA A 27 32.15 -19.55 17.52
C ALA A 27 32.22 -18.03 17.51
N ASP A 28 31.78 -17.41 16.44
CA ASP A 28 31.69 -15.96 16.32
C ASP A 28 30.36 -15.59 15.69
N GLY A 29 29.79 -14.46 16.08
CA GLY A 29 28.54 -14.00 15.50
C GLY A 29 28.00 -12.77 16.18
N GLY A 30 27.01 -12.17 15.55
CA GLY A 30 26.53 -10.87 15.98
C GLY A 30 25.20 -10.48 15.36
N TYR A 31 24.57 -9.50 15.99
CA TYR A 31 23.56 -8.67 15.37
C TYR A 31 24.22 -7.82 14.28
N ALA A 32 23.61 -7.78 13.10
CA ALA A 32 24.01 -6.86 12.05
C ALA A 32 23.85 -5.39 12.48
N HIS A 33 24.48 -4.48 11.74
CA HIS A 33 24.19 -3.07 11.87
C HIS A 33 22.76 -2.76 11.45
N ARG A 34 22.14 -1.78 12.10
CA ARG A 34 20.83 -1.30 11.70
C ARG A 34 20.89 -0.71 10.28
N ASP A 35 20.04 -1.17 9.39
CA ASP A 35 19.87 -0.63 8.05
C ASP A 35 18.39 -0.22 7.81
N GLN A 36 18.03 -0.02 6.53
CA GLN A 36 16.69 0.37 6.11
C GLN A 36 15.75 -0.83 5.94
N SER A 37 16.22 -2.06 6.16
CA SER A 37 15.38 -3.25 6.07
C SER A 37 14.38 -3.35 7.22
N GLY A 38 14.61 -2.60 8.31
CA GLY A 38 13.85 -2.72 9.56
C GLY A 38 14.09 -4.03 10.32
N LEU A 39 15.02 -4.87 9.84
CA LEU A 39 15.44 -6.10 10.47
C LEU A 39 16.86 -5.96 11.00
N ILE A 40 17.12 -6.52 12.17
CA ILE A 40 18.47 -6.74 12.68
C ILE A 40 18.66 -8.25 12.82
N LEU A 41 19.27 -8.83 11.80
CA LEU A 41 19.50 -10.26 11.71
C LEU A 41 20.74 -10.67 12.51
N ILE A 42 20.72 -11.90 13.01
CA ILE A 42 21.89 -12.53 13.63
C ILE A 42 22.55 -13.45 12.60
N SER A 43 23.85 -13.29 12.41
CA SER A 43 24.71 -14.19 11.64
C SER A 43 25.82 -14.70 12.54
N ALA A 44 26.10 -16.00 12.48
CA ALA A 44 27.14 -16.63 13.27
C ALA A 44 27.83 -17.77 12.50
N THR A 45 29.09 -18.02 12.84
CA THR A 45 29.87 -19.16 12.36
C THR A 45 30.28 -20.01 13.55
N PHE A 46 30.06 -21.31 13.46
CA PHE A 46 30.58 -22.30 14.42
C PHE A 46 31.55 -23.22 13.69
N VAL A 47 32.72 -23.44 14.27
CA VAL A 47 33.71 -24.39 13.74
C VAL A 47 33.85 -25.54 14.73
N LEU A 48 33.43 -26.73 14.31
CA LEU A 48 33.60 -27.96 15.07
C LEU A 48 34.82 -28.72 14.54
N GLY A 49 35.63 -29.24 15.45
CA GLY A 49 36.75 -30.13 15.14
C GLY A 49 36.60 -31.48 15.82
N ARG A 50 37.25 -32.51 15.27
CA ARG A 50 37.32 -33.82 15.92
C ARG A 50 37.93 -33.69 17.32
N ALA A 51 37.19 -34.12 18.34
CA ALA A 51 37.62 -34.10 19.73
C ALA A 51 37.52 -35.50 20.34
N PHE A 52 38.39 -35.79 21.31
CA PHE A 52 38.36 -37.05 22.05
C PHE A 52 37.01 -37.19 22.77
N GLY A 53 36.29 -38.29 22.52
CA GLY A 53 34.95 -38.53 23.07
C GLY A 53 33.78 -37.97 22.25
N PHE A 54 34.03 -37.31 21.11
CA PHE A 54 32.97 -36.89 20.18
C PHE A 54 32.89 -37.87 18.99
N ALA A 55 31.96 -38.83 19.06
CA ALA A 55 31.84 -39.92 18.08
C ALA A 55 30.86 -39.64 16.91
N GLU A 56 30.30 -38.44 16.84
CA GLU A 56 29.33 -38.08 15.80
C GLU A 56 30.01 -37.92 14.42
N ASN A 57 29.39 -38.45 13.37
CA ASN A 57 29.85 -38.21 12.00
C ASN A 57 29.68 -36.73 11.63
N MET A 58 30.77 -36.09 11.20
CA MET A 58 30.83 -34.66 10.86
C MET A 58 30.47 -34.35 9.41
N ASP A 59 30.36 -35.36 8.55
CA ASP A 59 29.97 -35.17 7.15
C ASP A 59 28.49 -34.73 7.05
N ASP A 60 28.28 -33.47 6.63
CA ASP A 60 26.99 -32.83 6.49
C ASP A 60 26.09 -33.52 5.46
N ARG A 61 26.68 -34.24 4.49
CA ARG A 61 25.93 -34.95 3.44
C ARG A 61 25.34 -36.26 3.90
N SER A 62 25.93 -36.89 4.92
CA SER A 62 25.51 -38.19 5.45
C SER A 62 24.85 -38.11 6.82
N ASN A 63 25.01 -37.00 7.57
CA ASN A 63 24.40 -36.82 8.88
C ASN A 63 23.34 -35.68 8.89
N PRO A 64 22.04 -36.00 9.01
CA PRO A 64 20.96 -35.00 9.00
C PRO A 64 20.97 -34.06 10.22
N ARG A 65 21.79 -34.31 11.24
CA ARG A 65 21.99 -33.40 12.37
C ARG A 65 22.59 -32.05 11.94
N TRP A 66 23.31 -32.02 10.82
CA TRP A 66 23.90 -30.81 10.27
C TRP A 66 23.02 -30.13 9.22
N ALA A 67 21.80 -30.63 9.00
CA ALA A 67 20.88 -30.06 8.04
C ALA A 67 20.37 -28.67 8.46
N ARG A 68 20.01 -27.86 7.46
CA ARG A 68 19.37 -26.56 7.65
C ARG A 68 18.14 -26.66 8.55
N GLY A 69 17.99 -25.70 9.47
CA GLY A 69 16.90 -25.63 10.43
C GLY A 69 17.13 -26.36 11.76
N GLN A 70 18.26 -27.06 11.91
CA GLN A 70 18.61 -27.67 13.19
C GLN A 70 18.96 -26.60 14.24
N LEU A 71 18.48 -26.82 15.47
CA LEU A 71 18.60 -25.86 16.56
C LEU A 71 19.98 -25.91 17.21
N ILE A 72 20.59 -24.75 17.38
CA ILE A 72 21.84 -24.51 18.12
C ILE A 72 21.50 -23.74 19.39
N LYS A 73 21.92 -24.26 20.54
CA LYS A 73 21.89 -23.51 21.81
C LYS A 73 23.26 -23.36 22.42
N THR A 74 23.63 -22.13 22.73
CA THR A 74 24.89 -21.78 23.39
C THR A 74 24.64 -21.23 24.78
N PHE A 75 25.34 -21.77 25.75
CA PHE A 75 25.34 -21.32 27.14
C PHE A 75 26.73 -20.83 27.51
N ILE A 76 26.82 -19.76 28.28
CA ILE A 76 28.08 -19.19 28.78
C ILE A 76 27.89 -18.97 30.29
N ALA A 77 28.93 -19.31 31.06
CA ALA A 77 28.95 -19.08 32.49
C ALA A 77 28.84 -17.58 32.80
N ASP A 78 27.91 -17.24 33.68
CA ASP A 78 27.66 -15.86 34.09
C ASP A 78 28.65 -15.41 35.19
N ALA A 79 28.42 -14.26 35.83
CA ALA A 79 29.29 -13.78 36.91
C ALA A 79 29.34 -14.70 38.13
N SER A 80 28.31 -15.51 38.37
CA SER A 80 28.24 -16.50 39.47
C SER A 80 28.86 -17.85 39.10
N GLY A 81 29.15 -18.09 37.82
CA GLY A 81 29.65 -19.36 37.30
C GLY A 81 28.56 -20.29 36.80
N GLU A 82 27.28 -19.91 36.89
CA GLU A 82 26.16 -20.69 36.37
C GLU A 82 26.03 -20.52 34.84
N LEU A 83 25.73 -21.61 34.14
CA LEU A 83 25.53 -21.59 32.68
C LEU A 83 24.20 -20.90 32.34
N ALA A 84 24.28 -19.71 31.76
CA ALA A 84 23.15 -18.95 31.26
C ALA A 84 23.14 -18.95 29.72
N ILE A 85 21.97 -18.76 29.10
CA ILE A 85 21.86 -18.62 27.64
C ILE A 85 22.70 -17.42 27.18
N ALA A 86 23.56 -17.63 26.19
CA ALA A 86 24.42 -16.60 25.64
C ALA A 86 23.58 -15.42 25.10
N PRO A 87 24.00 -14.14 25.28
CA PRO A 87 23.18 -12.98 24.91
C PRO A 87 22.85 -12.89 23.41
N ILE A 88 23.74 -13.35 22.54
CA ILE A 88 23.59 -13.27 21.08
C ILE A 88 23.50 -14.68 20.47
N LEU A 89 24.49 -15.53 20.77
CA LEU A 89 24.57 -16.90 20.24
C LEU A 89 23.61 -17.88 20.95
N GLY A 90 22.66 -17.37 21.73
CA GLY A 90 21.83 -18.14 22.64
C GLY A 90 21.00 -19.21 21.95
N THR A 91 20.16 -18.82 20.99
CA THR A 91 19.26 -19.71 20.24
C THR A 91 19.37 -19.37 18.75
N LEU A 92 19.99 -20.25 17.95
CA LEU A 92 20.20 -20.06 16.52
C LEU A 92 19.84 -21.33 15.74
N TYR A 93 19.82 -21.22 14.41
CA TYR A 93 19.49 -22.32 13.51
C TYR A 93 20.58 -22.47 12.46
N ILE A 94 20.90 -23.71 12.08
CA ILE A 94 21.79 -23.98 10.94
C ILE A 94 21.15 -23.42 9.67
N LEU A 95 21.89 -22.58 8.95
CA LEU A 95 21.54 -22.11 7.61
C LEU A 95 22.26 -22.94 6.55
N ASN A 96 23.54 -23.21 6.79
CA ASN A 96 24.40 -24.01 5.94
C ASN A 96 25.46 -24.73 6.79
N ALA A 97 25.96 -25.87 6.31
CA ALA A 97 27.02 -26.62 6.96
C ALA A 97 27.94 -27.20 5.88
N GLU A 98 29.25 -27.15 6.11
CA GLU A 98 30.25 -27.62 5.15
C GLU A 98 31.38 -28.35 5.89
N TYR A 99 31.49 -29.65 5.64
CA TYR A 99 32.61 -30.47 6.12
C TYR A 99 33.78 -30.43 5.14
N ASN A 100 34.98 -30.12 5.63
CA ASN A 100 36.18 -30.01 4.80
C ASN A 100 36.78 -31.37 4.37
N GLY A 101 36.13 -32.49 4.66
CA GLY A 101 36.58 -33.84 4.32
C GLY A 101 37.72 -34.39 5.19
N ILE A 102 38.32 -33.56 6.04
CA ILE A 102 39.46 -33.93 6.88
C ILE A 102 39.03 -34.00 8.33
N ASN A 103 38.79 -32.85 8.97
CA ASN A 103 38.67 -32.78 10.43
C ASN A 103 37.75 -31.66 10.95
N GLU A 104 37.19 -30.81 10.08
CA GLU A 104 36.44 -29.63 10.52
C GLU A 104 35.11 -29.50 9.79
N LEU A 105 34.07 -29.22 10.56
CA LEU A 105 32.75 -28.86 10.09
C LEU A 105 32.54 -27.37 10.38
N LYS A 106 32.36 -26.57 9.32
CA LYS A 106 31.97 -25.16 9.42
C LYS A 106 30.45 -25.08 9.32
N ILE A 107 29.82 -24.45 10.31
CA ILE A 107 28.37 -24.27 10.38
C ILE A 107 28.10 -22.77 10.31
N GLU A 108 27.34 -22.36 9.30
CA GLU A 108 26.78 -21.01 9.21
C GLU A 108 25.39 -21.04 9.82
N ALA A 109 25.20 -20.20 10.82
CA ALA A 109 23.99 -20.15 11.64
C ALA A 109 23.38 -18.75 11.63
N GLY A 110 22.08 -18.69 11.86
CA GLY A 110 21.38 -17.42 11.99
C GLY A 110 20.12 -17.52 12.82
N CYS A 111 19.45 -16.39 12.97
CA CYS A 111 18.17 -16.32 13.66
C CYS A 111 17.02 -16.93 12.83
N ILE A 112 15.86 -17.13 13.45
CA ILE A 112 14.66 -17.68 12.80
C ILE A 112 14.17 -16.81 11.62
N LEU A 113 14.39 -15.48 11.68
CA LEU A 113 14.09 -14.57 10.57
C LEU A 113 14.97 -14.90 9.35
N SER A 114 16.27 -15.11 9.56
CA SER A 114 17.21 -15.52 8.50
C SER A 114 16.92 -16.93 7.97
N LEU A 115 16.44 -17.83 8.83
CA LEU A 115 16.08 -19.19 8.42
C LEU A 115 14.90 -19.19 7.45
N LEU A 116 13.88 -18.36 7.71
CA LEU A 116 12.58 -18.34 7.04
C LEU A 116 12.43 -17.24 5.96
N SER A 117 13.52 -16.53 5.63
CA SER A 117 13.53 -15.44 4.64
C SER A 117 13.35 -15.87 3.18
N PHE A 118 13.15 -17.17 2.89
CA PHE A 118 13.04 -17.69 1.52
C PHE A 118 11.59 -17.84 1.01
N ARG A 119 10.59 -17.69 1.88
CA ARG A 119 9.18 -17.84 1.49
C ARG A 119 8.69 -16.57 0.80
N SER A 120 8.55 -16.63 -0.53
CA SER A 120 8.08 -15.51 -1.34
C SER A 120 6.57 -15.28 -1.18
N ALA A 121 6.17 -14.02 -1.20
CA ALA A 121 4.77 -13.64 -1.28
C ALA A 121 4.27 -13.81 -2.72
N ALA A 122 3.83 -15.02 -3.10
CA ALA A 122 3.09 -15.22 -4.36
C ALA A 122 1.68 -14.60 -4.28
N ASP A 123 1.10 -14.61 -3.09
CA ASP A 123 -0.23 -14.06 -2.77
C ASP A 123 -0.14 -12.96 -1.72
N ASP A 124 -1.15 -12.08 -1.71
CA ASP A 124 -1.41 -11.09 -0.65
C ASP A 124 -1.71 -11.82 0.68
N GLY A 125 -0.66 -12.27 1.36
CA GLY A 125 -0.73 -13.15 2.52
C GLY A 125 -1.42 -12.53 3.75
N ALA A 126 -1.60 -11.21 3.74
CA ALA A 126 -2.22 -10.43 4.80
C ALA A 126 -3.75 -10.35 4.72
N CYS A 127 -4.36 -10.51 3.54
CA CYS A 127 -5.82 -10.54 3.26
C CYS A 127 -6.59 -9.47 4.07
N VAL A 128 -6.62 -8.22 3.60
CA VAL A 128 -7.43 -7.15 4.20
C VAL A 128 -8.41 -6.62 3.16
N ASP A 129 -9.68 -6.56 3.55
CA ASP A 129 -10.74 -6.00 2.72
C ASP A 129 -10.54 -4.48 2.58
N LEU A 130 -10.63 -3.98 1.34
CA LEU A 130 -10.49 -2.56 1.06
C LEU A 130 -11.51 -1.74 1.86
N GLY A 131 -11.02 -0.70 2.54
CA GLY A 131 -11.83 0.20 3.37
C GLY A 131 -11.83 -0.17 4.86
N GLU A 132 -11.39 -1.38 5.24
CA GLU A 132 -11.23 -1.74 6.65
C GLU A 132 -9.91 -1.21 7.22
N SER A 133 -9.99 -0.37 8.25
CA SER A 133 -8.79 0.16 8.91
C SER A 133 -8.16 -0.90 9.81
N ARG A 134 -6.94 -1.32 9.47
CA ARG A 134 -6.14 -2.29 10.23
C ARG A 134 -4.81 -1.69 10.65
N ASN A 135 -4.35 -2.01 11.85
CA ASN A 135 -3.07 -1.52 12.37
C ASN A 135 -1.88 -2.30 11.81
N PHE A 136 -0.69 -1.70 11.85
CA PHE A 136 0.54 -2.36 11.39
C PHE A 136 0.82 -3.67 12.14
N ASP A 137 0.45 -3.78 13.42
CA ASP A 137 0.60 -5.01 14.20
C ASP A 137 -0.17 -6.20 13.59
N TYR A 138 -1.39 -5.97 13.08
CA TYR A 138 -2.17 -6.99 12.39
C TYR A 138 -1.46 -7.51 11.15
N PHE A 139 -0.97 -6.60 10.30
CA PHE A 139 -0.24 -6.95 9.08
C PHE A 139 1.06 -7.70 9.40
N ALA A 140 1.84 -7.19 10.36
CA ALA A 140 3.06 -7.83 10.84
C ALA A 140 2.83 -9.27 11.31
N LEU A 141 1.81 -9.50 12.13
CA LEU A 141 1.47 -10.83 12.64
C LEU A 141 1.08 -11.79 11.51
N ARG A 142 0.28 -11.33 10.54
CA ARG A 142 -0.11 -12.15 9.39
C ARG A 142 1.08 -12.55 8.53
N LEU A 143 1.98 -11.61 8.22
CA LEU A 143 3.20 -11.88 7.46
C LEU A 143 4.08 -12.92 8.16
N LEU A 144 4.30 -12.76 9.48
CA LEU A 144 5.06 -13.71 10.28
C LEU A 144 4.40 -15.09 10.33
N GLN A 145 3.08 -15.18 10.51
CA GLN A 145 2.35 -16.45 10.50
C GLN A 145 2.47 -17.19 9.17
N ARG A 146 2.44 -16.47 8.05
CA ARG A 146 2.68 -17.03 6.70
C ARG A 146 4.13 -17.51 6.53
N ALA A 147 5.09 -16.80 7.11
CA ALA A 147 6.48 -17.23 7.15
C ALA A 147 6.70 -18.48 8.03
N GLY A 148 5.78 -18.76 8.97
CA GLY A 148 5.87 -19.88 9.92
C GLY A 148 6.25 -19.48 11.35
N ILE A 149 6.17 -18.18 11.68
CA ILE A 149 6.46 -17.62 13.01
C ILE A 149 5.14 -17.25 13.68
N SER A 150 4.89 -17.75 14.89
CA SER A 150 3.59 -17.62 15.57
C SER A 150 3.26 -16.22 16.06
N GLY A 151 4.27 -15.36 16.26
CA GLY A 151 4.09 -13.98 16.70
C GLY A 151 5.39 -13.28 17.06
N PHE A 152 5.26 -12.06 17.59
CA PHE A 152 6.35 -11.22 18.07
C PHE A 152 5.94 -10.52 19.37
N VAL A 153 6.92 -9.97 20.09
CA VAL A 153 6.72 -9.17 21.30
C VAL A 153 7.05 -7.71 20.99
N GLY A 154 6.22 -6.78 21.48
CA GLY A 154 6.32 -5.36 21.17
C GLY A 154 5.12 -4.87 20.35
N SER A 155 5.21 -3.67 19.79
CA SER A 155 4.20 -3.09 18.90
C SER A 155 4.88 -2.17 17.88
N LEU A 156 4.37 -2.19 16.65
CA LEU A 156 4.74 -1.27 15.57
C LEU A 156 4.04 0.10 15.71
N GLY A 157 3.17 0.29 16.71
CA GLY A 157 2.52 1.58 16.99
C GLY A 157 1.18 1.80 16.28
N GLY A 158 0.75 3.06 16.23
CA GLY A 158 -0.64 3.46 15.92
C GLY A 158 -0.98 3.71 14.44
N TYR A 159 -0.08 3.43 13.50
CA TYR A 159 -0.38 3.62 12.08
C TYR A 159 -1.36 2.55 11.58
N THR A 160 -2.31 2.97 10.74
CA THR A 160 -3.32 2.08 10.15
C THR A 160 -3.33 2.21 8.64
N LEU A 161 -3.54 1.09 7.96
CA LEU A 161 -3.81 1.03 6.53
C LEU A 161 -5.27 0.67 6.31
N LYS A 162 -5.86 1.23 5.26
CA LYS A 162 -7.19 0.86 4.78
C LYS A 162 -7.12 0.08 3.46
N THR A 163 -5.94 0.04 2.84
CA THR A 163 -5.63 -0.72 1.64
C THR A 163 -4.96 -2.04 2.00
N SER A 164 -4.96 -2.98 1.06
CA SER A 164 -4.08 -4.14 1.12
C SER A 164 -2.61 -3.69 1.09
N LEU A 165 -1.72 -4.53 1.60
CA LEU A 165 -0.29 -4.26 1.42
C LEU A 165 0.05 -4.23 -0.08
N PRO A 166 0.96 -3.36 -0.51
CA PRO A 166 1.42 -3.36 -1.88
C PRO A 166 2.06 -4.72 -2.21
N LYS A 167 1.68 -5.31 -3.35
CA LYS A 167 2.34 -6.50 -3.88
C LYS A 167 3.73 -6.11 -4.38
N LEU A 168 4.74 -6.20 -3.52
CA LEU A 168 6.14 -6.04 -3.91
C LEU A 168 6.63 -7.37 -4.48
N THR A 169 6.70 -7.43 -5.81
CA THR A 169 7.14 -8.63 -6.55
C THR A 169 8.57 -9.02 -6.14
N ASN A 170 8.77 -10.29 -5.78
CA ASN A 170 10.05 -10.93 -5.42
C ASN A 170 10.51 -10.82 -3.96
N GLU A 171 9.71 -10.25 -3.06
CA GLU A 171 10.08 -10.16 -1.64
C GLU A 171 9.50 -11.30 -0.80
N SER A 172 10.24 -11.67 0.24
CA SER A 172 9.77 -12.63 1.24
C SER A 172 8.82 -11.99 2.24
N TYR A 173 7.98 -12.79 2.90
CA TYR A 173 7.13 -12.31 3.98
C TYR A 173 7.93 -11.65 5.13
N ILE A 174 9.17 -12.08 5.35
CA ILE A 174 10.07 -11.52 6.38
C ILE A 174 10.59 -10.15 5.96
N GLU A 175 10.94 -9.95 4.69
CA GLU A 175 11.38 -8.66 4.16
C GLU A 175 10.25 -7.62 4.20
N LEU A 176 9.03 -8.01 3.79
CA LEU A 176 7.84 -7.17 3.91
C LEU A 176 7.56 -6.77 5.37
N PHE A 177 7.70 -7.72 6.30
CA PHE A 177 7.58 -7.44 7.73
C PHE A 177 8.65 -6.45 8.21
N GLY A 178 9.88 -6.59 7.73
CA GLY A 178 10.97 -5.66 8.00
C GLY A 178 10.66 -4.25 7.52
N LYS A 179 10.23 -4.10 6.26
CA LYS A 179 9.85 -2.80 5.69
C LYS A 179 8.72 -2.14 6.46
N LEU A 180 7.74 -2.92 6.93
CA LEU A 180 6.68 -2.43 7.80
C LEU A 180 7.24 -1.94 9.15
N CYS A 181 8.19 -2.66 9.74
CA CYS A 181 8.89 -2.22 10.95
C CYS A 181 9.62 -0.89 10.70
N TRP A 182 10.41 -0.80 9.63
CA TRP A 182 11.14 0.43 9.29
C TRP A 182 10.20 1.62 9.03
N ALA A 183 9.14 1.42 8.24
CA ALA A 183 8.14 2.45 7.97
C ALA A 183 7.46 2.95 9.26
N SER A 184 7.32 2.09 10.27
CA SER A 184 6.77 2.47 11.57
C SER A 184 7.78 3.13 12.53
N GLY A 185 9.05 3.29 12.14
CA GLY A 185 10.12 3.79 13.01
C GLY A 185 10.58 2.77 14.06
N ASN A 186 10.45 1.48 13.73
CA ASN A 186 10.83 0.36 14.59
C ASN A 186 11.86 -0.56 13.90
N ILE A 187 12.47 -1.42 14.70
CA ILE A 187 13.32 -2.53 14.27
C ILE A 187 12.79 -3.84 14.85
N ALA A 188 12.92 -4.92 14.07
CA ALA A 188 12.67 -6.27 14.54
C ALA A 188 13.96 -7.08 14.63
N PHE A 189 14.10 -7.85 15.70
CA PHE A 189 15.24 -8.74 15.93
C PHE A 189 14.83 -9.96 16.73
N GLN A 190 15.66 -11.00 16.74
CA GLN A 190 15.44 -12.17 17.59
C GLN A 190 16.21 -12.02 18.91
N ASN A 191 15.56 -12.21 20.06
CA ASN A 191 16.27 -12.24 21.34
C ASN A 191 17.03 -13.57 21.57
N LYS A 192 17.78 -13.65 22.67
CA LYS A 192 18.55 -14.84 23.06
C LYS A 192 17.73 -16.13 23.24
N HIS A 193 16.42 -16.01 23.46
CA HIS A 193 15.50 -17.13 23.63
C HIS A 193 14.85 -17.59 22.31
N GLY A 194 15.16 -16.96 21.18
CA GLY A 194 14.55 -17.31 19.89
C GLY A 194 13.23 -16.59 19.60
N GLN A 195 12.83 -15.61 20.41
CA GLN A 195 11.59 -14.87 20.20
C GLN A 195 11.84 -13.60 19.40
N ILE A 196 10.93 -13.26 18.49
CA ILE A 196 10.97 -12.00 17.74
C ILE A 196 10.54 -10.86 18.66
N GLN A 197 11.34 -9.81 18.70
CA GLN A 197 11.11 -8.57 19.43
C GLN A 197 11.03 -7.42 18.44
N VAL A 198 10.11 -6.50 18.69
CA VAL A 198 9.99 -5.23 17.97
C VAL A 198 10.18 -4.09 18.98
N LYS A 199 11.03 -3.13 18.64
CA LYS A 199 11.20 -1.91 19.44
C LYS A 199 11.52 -0.70 18.58
N SER A 200 11.42 0.49 19.16
CA SER A 200 11.72 1.74 18.45
C SER A 200 13.14 1.74 17.91
N SER A 201 13.29 2.19 16.66
CA SER A 201 14.58 2.39 16.02
C SER A 201 15.22 3.73 16.42
N ASN A 202 14.54 4.56 17.23
CA ASN A 202 15.07 5.83 17.69
C ASN A 202 16.12 5.59 18.78
N PRO A 203 17.42 5.85 18.52
CA PRO A 203 18.48 5.55 19.47
C PRO A 203 18.42 6.44 20.73
N LYS A 204 17.65 7.54 20.72
CA LYS A 204 17.54 8.46 21.87
C LYS A 204 16.70 7.92 23.03
N ILE A 205 15.85 6.91 22.81
CA ILE A 205 14.90 6.38 23.80
C ILE A 205 15.40 5.06 24.39
N SER A 206 16.68 4.74 24.17
CA SER A 206 17.28 3.46 24.53
C SER A 206 17.48 3.28 26.05
N PRO A 207 17.06 2.15 26.64
CA PRO A 207 17.27 1.88 28.05
C PRO A 207 18.77 1.65 28.33
N ARG A 208 19.27 2.23 29.42
CA ARG A 208 20.67 2.07 29.85
C ARG A 208 20.89 0.68 30.41
N ILE A 209 21.86 -0.05 29.86
CA ILE A 209 22.23 -1.39 30.31
C ILE A 209 23.61 -1.44 30.98
N LEU A 210 24.51 -0.51 30.65
CA LEU A 210 25.88 -0.51 31.14
C LEU A 210 26.36 0.92 31.41
N SER A 211 27.23 1.06 32.42
CA SER A 211 28.03 2.26 32.65
C SER A 211 29.45 1.90 32.99
N ARG A 212 30.41 2.53 32.32
CA ARG A 212 31.83 2.19 32.48
C ARG A 212 32.71 3.42 32.39
N GLN A 213 33.83 3.41 33.12
CA GLN A 213 34.81 4.49 33.10
C GLN A 213 35.89 4.21 32.07
N LEU A 214 36.11 5.16 31.16
CA LEU A 214 37.13 5.06 30.11
C LEU A 214 38.52 4.91 30.73
N GLY A 215 39.29 3.96 30.19
CA GLY A 215 40.69 3.73 30.58
C GLY A 215 40.91 2.71 31.70
N LEU A 216 39.84 2.15 32.28
CA LEU A 216 39.89 1.01 33.20
C LEU A 216 39.45 -0.28 32.48
N ASN A 217 40.42 -1.14 32.17
CA ASN A 217 40.20 -2.47 31.57
C ASN A 217 39.53 -2.47 30.17
N ASP A 218 39.38 -1.30 29.53
CA ASP A 218 38.84 -1.20 28.18
C ASP A 218 39.92 -1.51 27.16
N VAL A 219 39.64 -2.50 26.32
CA VAL A 219 40.63 -3.02 25.39
C VAL A 219 40.70 -2.18 24.12
N ARG A 220 39.57 -1.60 23.72
CA ARG A 220 39.47 -0.78 22.51
C ARG A 220 38.29 0.18 22.61
N TYR A 221 38.59 1.48 22.55
CA TYR A 221 37.62 2.57 22.43
C TYR A 221 38.18 3.52 21.37
N GLU A 222 37.78 3.30 20.13
CA GLU A 222 38.31 4.01 18.97
C GLU A 222 37.17 4.65 18.19
N ARG A 223 37.44 5.81 17.60
CA ARG A 223 36.45 6.47 16.75
C ARG A 223 36.02 5.54 15.63
N LEU A 224 34.72 5.44 15.39
CA LEU A 224 34.19 4.64 14.29
C LEU A 224 34.77 5.13 12.95
N THR A 225 35.47 4.26 12.24
CA THR A 225 36.06 4.54 10.93
C THR A 225 35.07 4.14 9.82
N GLY A 226 35.11 4.87 8.70
CA GLY A 226 34.23 4.59 7.56
C GLY A 226 32.77 5.07 7.71
N ALA A 227 32.40 5.65 8.85
CA ALA A 227 31.09 6.30 9.01
C ALA A 227 30.92 7.44 8.00
N GLU A 228 29.78 7.46 7.33
CA GLU A 228 29.45 8.52 6.39
C GLU A 228 29.42 9.88 7.09
N LYS A 229 29.94 10.91 6.42
CA LYS A 229 29.79 12.29 6.89
C LYS A 229 28.31 12.68 6.81
N PRO A 230 27.70 13.22 7.87
CA PRO A 230 26.29 13.54 7.88
C PRO A 230 25.92 14.56 6.79
N CYS A 231 24.68 14.47 6.32
CA CYS A 231 24.08 15.41 5.38
C CYS A 231 23.37 16.54 6.15
N ASP A 232 23.13 17.65 5.45
CA ASP A 232 22.43 18.81 6.00
C ASP A 232 20.90 18.64 5.85
N VAL A 233 20.47 17.96 4.78
CA VAL A 233 19.06 17.73 4.47
C VAL A 233 18.82 16.24 4.22
N ILE A 234 17.82 15.70 4.91
CA ILE A 234 17.27 14.38 4.63
C ILE A 234 15.92 14.56 3.94
N LYS A 235 15.76 13.93 2.77
CA LYS A 235 14.47 13.83 2.08
C LYS A 235 13.93 12.43 2.28
N VAL A 236 12.68 12.33 2.73
CA VAL A 236 11.97 11.05 2.81
C VAL A 236 10.82 11.11 1.80
N SER A 237 10.87 10.25 0.80
CA SER A 237 9.88 10.16 -0.27
C SER A 237 9.12 8.84 -0.21
N GLY A 238 7.86 8.85 -0.66
CA GLY A 238 7.02 7.67 -0.70
C GLY A 238 5.65 7.96 -1.30
N VAL A 239 4.82 6.93 -1.39
CA VAL A 239 3.44 7.03 -1.88
C VAL A 239 2.48 6.80 -0.73
N ILE A 240 1.55 7.75 -0.54
CA ILE A 240 0.39 7.59 0.34
C ILE A 240 -0.77 7.10 -0.52
N GLN A 241 -1.37 5.98 -0.12
CA GLN A 241 -2.58 5.46 -0.77
C GLN A 241 -3.82 5.94 -0.01
N GLU A 242 -4.65 6.72 -0.70
CA GLU A 242 -5.91 7.21 -0.20
C GLU A 242 -7.06 6.45 -0.86
N LEU A 243 -7.95 5.89 -0.05
CA LEU A 243 -9.18 5.27 -0.53
C LEU A 243 -10.28 6.31 -0.57
N GLU A 244 -10.73 6.66 -1.77
CA GLU A 244 -11.92 7.46 -1.98
C GLU A 244 -13.11 6.55 -2.36
N PRO A 245 -14.30 6.76 -1.80
CA PRO A 245 -15.48 6.05 -2.27
C PRO A 245 -15.79 6.49 -3.71
N THR A 246 -16.04 5.53 -4.59
CA THR A 246 -16.44 5.81 -5.97
C THR A 246 -17.69 6.67 -5.97
N LYS A 247 -17.67 7.75 -6.77
CA LYS A 247 -18.79 8.71 -6.80
C LYS A 247 -20.10 8.00 -7.15
N LYS A 248 -21.09 8.15 -6.28
CA LYS A 248 -22.44 7.59 -6.47
C LYS A 248 -23.17 8.23 -7.64
N ASP A 249 -22.97 9.52 -7.85
CA ASP A 249 -23.61 10.29 -8.90
C ASP A 249 -22.56 11.10 -9.66
N ASP A 250 -22.56 11.00 -10.98
CA ASP A 250 -21.80 11.89 -11.86
C ASP A 250 -22.71 12.52 -12.91
N THR A 251 -22.40 13.73 -13.33
CA THR A 251 -23.19 14.45 -14.33
C THR A 251 -22.28 15.21 -15.28
N THR A 252 -22.31 14.81 -16.55
CA THR A 252 -21.61 15.49 -17.63
C THR A 252 -22.61 16.25 -18.50
N THR A 253 -22.21 17.44 -18.99
CA THR A 253 -23.04 18.28 -19.86
C THR A 253 -22.22 18.77 -21.05
N THR A 254 -22.71 18.50 -22.25
CA THR A 254 -22.12 18.95 -23.52
C THR A 254 -23.10 19.87 -24.22
N ILE A 255 -22.62 20.99 -24.77
CA ILE A 255 -23.43 21.99 -25.46
C ILE A 255 -22.88 22.18 -26.88
N GLU A 256 -23.74 22.07 -27.89
CA GLU A 256 -23.43 22.30 -29.30
C GLU A 256 -24.09 23.59 -29.80
N TYR A 257 -23.34 24.38 -30.57
CA TYR A 257 -23.76 25.67 -31.10
C TYR A 257 -23.79 25.66 -32.64
N GLY A 258 -24.73 26.40 -33.22
CA GLY A 258 -24.86 26.53 -34.68
C GLY A 258 -25.68 27.75 -35.10
N PRO A 259 -25.76 28.08 -36.40
CA PRO A 259 -26.42 29.31 -36.85
C PRO A 259 -27.95 29.22 -36.77
N ALA A 260 -28.62 30.32 -36.41
CA ALA A 260 -30.07 30.43 -36.26
C ALA A 260 -30.86 30.04 -37.52
N ARG A 261 -30.24 30.21 -38.69
CA ARG A 261 -30.77 29.76 -39.98
C ARG A 261 -31.14 28.28 -40.04
N MET A 262 -30.57 27.45 -39.16
CA MET A 262 -30.89 26.01 -39.07
C MET A 262 -32.34 25.76 -38.62
N VAL A 263 -32.94 26.67 -37.84
CA VAL A 263 -34.29 26.53 -37.27
C VAL A 263 -35.32 27.41 -37.99
N ASN A 264 -34.86 28.55 -38.49
CA ASN A 264 -35.65 29.50 -39.26
C ASN A 264 -34.83 29.98 -40.46
N PRO A 265 -35.18 29.59 -41.70
CA PRO A 265 -34.48 30.05 -42.90
C PRO A 265 -34.43 31.58 -43.07
N LEU A 266 -35.35 32.31 -42.43
CA LEU A 266 -35.42 33.77 -42.44
C LEU A 266 -34.64 34.43 -41.28
N ALA A 267 -34.07 33.64 -40.36
CA ALA A 267 -33.20 34.17 -39.31
C ALA A 267 -31.78 34.43 -39.83
N GLY A 268 -31.11 35.45 -39.27
CA GLY A 268 -29.74 35.81 -39.63
C GLY A 268 -28.69 34.78 -39.20
N LEU A 269 -27.41 35.16 -39.27
CA LEU A 269 -26.26 34.31 -38.92
C LEU A 269 -25.99 34.17 -37.40
N SER A 270 -26.90 34.65 -36.54
CA SER A 270 -26.73 34.60 -35.09
C SER A 270 -26.57 33.16 -34.59
N THR A 271 -25.61 32.92 -33.70
CA THR A 271 -25.39 31.59 -33.12
C THR A 271 -26.46 31.28 -32.07
N ILE A 272 -27.03 30.09 -32.14
CA ILE A 272 -27.97 29.53 -31.17
C ILE A 272 -27.43 28.19 -30.64
N ILE A 273 -28.02 27.71 -29.54
CA ILE A 273 -27.78 26.35 -29.06
C ILE A 273 -28.57 25.38 -29.96
N VAL A 274 -27.88 24.42 -30.56
CA VAL A 274 -28.47 23.39 -31.43
C VAL A 274 -28.79 22.14 -30.62
N GLU A 275 -27.94 21.79 -29.66
CA GLU A 275 -28.16 20.63 -28.80
C GLU A 275 -27.53 20.85 -27.41
N ILE A 276 -28.23 20.40 -26.37
CA ILE A 276 -27.65 20.19 -25.04
C ILE A 276 -27.81 18.71 -24.71
N THR A 277 -26.68 18.03 -24.52
CA THR A 277 -26.64 16.64 -24.08
C THR A 277 -26.20 16.59 -22.62
N LYS A 278 -27.09 16.14 -21.74
CA LYS A 278 -26.81 15.92 -20.32
C LYS A 278 -26.83 14.43 -20.04
N THR A 279 -25.72 13.88 -19.54
CA THR A 279 -25.63 12.49 -19.11
C THR A 279 -25.46 12.45 -17.60
N LYS A 280 -26.39 11.81 -16.91
CA LYS A 280 -26.33 11.55 -15.47
C LYS A 280 -26.08 10.06 -15.26
N GLU A 281 -25.04 9.71 -14.52
CA GLU A 281 -24.78 8.34 -14.07
C GLU A 281 -25.10 8.23 -12.58
N GLU A 282 -25.86 7.21 -12.20
CA GLU A 282 -26.19 6.88 -10.81
C GLU A 282 -25.77 5.43 -10.52
N LEU A 283 -24.95 5.22 -9.49
CA LEU A 283 -24.52 3.91 -9.02
C LEU A 283 -25.27 3.55 -7.73
N LYS A 284 -26.07 2.48 -7.80
CA LYS A 284 -26.80 1.92 -6.67
C LYS A 284 -26.08 0.68 -6.17
N PHE A 285 -25.25 0.86 -5.15
CA PHE A 285 -24.44 -0.20 -4.55
C PHE A 285 -25.28 -1.35 -3.97
N ASP A 286 -26.39 -1.04 -3.28
CA ASP A 286 -27.21 -2.05 -2.57
C ASP A 286 -27.80 -3.12 -3.51
N ASN A 287 -28.22 -2.70 -4.71
CA ASN A 287 -28.81 -3.57 -5.72
C ASN A 287 -27.87 -3.78 -6.92
N ARG A 288 -26.59 -3.40 -6.79
CA ARG A 288 -25.57 -3.44 -7.86
C ARG A 288 -26.13 -3.04 -9.23
N THR A 289 -26.69 -1.84 -9.29
CA THR A 289 -27.31 -1.32 -10.51
C THR A 289 -26.63 -0.03 -10.92
N LYS A 290 -26.25 0.08 -12.20
CA LYS A 290 -25.81 1.35 -12.80
C LYS A 290 -26.95 1.91 -13.65
N ILE A 291 -27.31 3.16 -13.43
CA ILE A 291 -28.35 3.86 -14.21
C ILE A 291 -27.72 5.05 -14.92
N THR A 292 -27.70 5.02 -16.24
CA THR A 292 -27.23 6.14 -17.07
C THR A 292 -28.43 6.78 -17.77
N THR A 293 -28.71 8.04 -17.46
CA THR A 293 -29.77 8.82 -18.11
C THR A 293 -29.14 9.89 -18.99
N THR A 294 -29.33 9.79 -20.31
CA THR A 294 -28.91 10.79 -21.29
C THR A 294 -30.13 11.56 -21.77
N THR A 295 -30.12 12.88 -21.61
CA THR A 295 -31.19 13.78 -22.10
C THR A 295 -30.62 14.72 -23.15
N LYS A 296 -31.17 14.67 -24.35
CA LYS A 296 -30.85 15.61 -25.44
C LYS A 296 -31.96 16.64 -25.57
N ARG A 297 -31.60 17.92 -25.51
CA ARG A 297 -32.52 19.05 -25.72
C ARG A 297 -32.16 19.80 -26.98
N GLN A 298 -33.14 20.01 -27.85
CA GLN A 298 -32.97 20.67 -29.15
C GLN A 298 -34.07 21.72 -29.37
N PRO A 299 -33.84 22.75 -30.21
CA PRO A 299 -34.86 23.69 -30.63
C PRO A 299 -36.08 23.01 -31.24
N LEU A 300 -37.29 23.47 -30.89
CA LEU A 300 -38.55 22.93 -31.41
C LEU A 300 -38.63 22.91 -32.95
N GLY A 301 -38.12 23.94 -33.62
CA GLY A 301 -38.12 23.98 -35.08
C GLY A 301 -37.17 22.99 -35.75
N LEU A 302 -36.18 22.44 -35.03
CA LEU A 302 -35.33 21.34 -35.50
C LEU A 302 -35.96 19.97 -35.25
N LEU A 303 -36.65 19.82 -34.12
CA LEU A 303 -37.35 18.58 -33.78
C LEU A 303 -38.52 18.31 -34.73
N MET A 304 -39.27 19.35 -35.12
CA MET A 304 -40.48 19.22 -35.94
C MET A 304 -40.58 20.32 -37.00
N PRO A 305 -39.74 20.31 -38.05
CA PRO A 305 -39.69 21.38 -39.05
C PRO A 305 -40.96 21.49 -39.91
N GLU A 306 -41.68 20.38 -40.09
CA GLU A 306 -42.87 20.31 -40.95
C GLU A 306 -44.11 20.94 -40.31
N GLN A 307 -44.17 20.99 -38.97
CA GLN A 307 -45.31 21.50 -38.21
C GLN A 307 -45.29 23.04 -38.18
N SER A 308 -46.31 23.66 -38.78
CA SER A 308 -46.44 25.12 -38.90
C SER A 308 -46.33 25.87 -37.57
N VAL A 309 -46.82 25.27 -36.48
CA VAL A 309 -46.81 25.87 -35.12
C VAL A 309 -45.40 25.97 -34.51
N PHE A 310 -44.47 25.10 -34.92
CA PHE A 310 -43.11 25.03 -34.35
C PHE A 310 -42.03 25.65 -35.24
N ARG A 311 -42.35 25.97 -36.50
CA ARG A 311 -41.41 26.60 -37.43
C ARG A 311 -40.79 27.86 -36.83
N GLY A 312 -39.46 27.93 -36.85
CA GLY A 312 -38.68 29.05 -36.35
C GLY A 312 -38.68 29.28 -34.83
N ARG A 313 -39.25 28.37 -34.03
CA ARG A 313 -39.16 28.46 -32.56
C ARG A 313 -37.82 27.92 -32.05
N VAL A 314 -37.06 28.79 -31.36
CA VAL A 314 -35.76 28.47 -30.76
C VAL A 314 -35.84 27.90 -29.33
N SER A 315 -37.04 27.77 -28.78
CA SER A 315 -37.23 27.18 -27.44
C SER A 315 -36.74 25.74 -27.40
N LEU A 316 -35.92 25.40 -26.41
CA LEU A 316 -35.36 24.06 -26.23
C LEU A 316 -36.38 23.12 -25.58
N ALA A 317 -36.70 22.03 -26.27
CA ALA A 317 -37.49 20.92 -25.74
C ALA A 317 -36.65 19.64 -25.68
N THR A 318 -37.06 18.68 -24.86
CA THR A 318 -36.42 17.35 -24.83
C THR A 318 -36.73 16.63 -26.13
N GLY A 319 -35.71 16.41 -26.95
CA GLY A 319 -35.81 15.66 -28.22
C GLY A 319 -35.65 14.16 -28.01
N GLU A 320 -34.83 13.78 -27.04
CA GLU A 320 -34.56 12.37 -26.70
C GLU A 320 -34.22 12.27 -25.22
N GLN A 321 -34.76 11.25 -24.56
CA GLN A 321 -34.33 10.80 -23.26
C GLN A 321 -34.03 9.30 -23.34
N LYS A 322 -32.76 8.93 -23.21
CA LYS A 322 -32.30 7.54 -23.13
C LYS A 322 -32.04 7.19 -21.66
N VAL A 323 -32.66 6.12 -21.18
CA VAL A 323 -32.43 5.56 -19.84
C VAL A 323 -31.85 4.16 -20.00
N GLU A 324 -30.62 3.98 -19.56
CA GLU A 324 -29.90 2.71 -19.57
C GLU A 324 -29.74 2.21 -18.14
N LYS A 325 -30.21 0.99 -17.86
CA LYS A 325 -30.11 0.33 -16.55
C LYS A 325 -29.33 -0.96 -16.70
N SER A 326 -28.16 -1.03 -16.07
CA SER A 326 -27.30 -2.21 -16.05
C SER A 326 -27.38 -2.88 -14.68
N TYR A 327 -27.63 -4.19 -14.67
CA TYR A 327 -27.74 -5.03 -13.48
C TYR A 327 -26.57 -6.01 -13.45
N TYR A 328 -25.95 -6.19 -12.29
CA TYR A 328 -24.73 -6.99 -12.13
C TYR A 328 -24.95 -8.15 -11.14
N GLU A 329 -24.11 -9.19 -11.22
CA GLU A 329 -24.18 -10.36 -10.33
C GLU A 329 -24.08 -9.94 -8.85
N PRO A 330 -24.92 -10.50 -7.95
CA PRO A 330 -24.78 -10.30 -6.51
C PRO A 330 -23.48 -10.93 -6.01
N SER A 331 -22.79 -10.25 -5.09
CA SER A 331 -21.56 -10.79 -4.47
C SER A 331 -21.90 -12.10 -3.76
N THR A 332 -21.25 -13.19 -4.14
CA THR A 332 -21.37 -14.45 -3.40
C THR A 332 -20.12 -14.77 -2.60
N ASN A 333 -18.96 -14.16 -2.89
CA ASN A 333 -17.72 -14.31 -2.13
C ASN A 333 -16.72 -13.19 -2.50
N ALA A 334 -16.80 -12.04 -1.83
CA ALA A 334 -15.67 -11.11 -1.82
C ALA A 334 -14.48 -11.79 -1.12
N LYS A 335 -13.58 -12.42 -1.89
CA LYS A 335 -12.25 -12.80 -1.39
C LYS A 335 -11.44 -11.50 -1.29
N CYS A 336 -10.61 -11.36 -0.25
CA CYS A 336 -9.97 -10.10 0.15
C CYS A 336 -9.11 -9.37 -0.92
N ASN A 337 -8.91 -9.94 -2.11
CA ASN A 337 -7.97 -9.44 -3.11
C ASN A 337 -8.60 -9.18 -4.49
N GLU A 338 -9.89 -9.45 -4.64
CA GLU A 338 -10.61 -9.10 -5.86
C GLU A 338 -11.76 -8.19 -5.43
N PRO A 339 -11.81 -6.93 -5.89
CA PRO A 339 -13.09 -6.23 -5.83
C PRO A 339 -14.07 -7.17 -6.54
N ASP A 340 -15.10 -7.63 -5.81
CA ASP A 340 -16.15 -8.47 -6.36
C ASP A 340 -16.96 -7.59 -7.31
N GLU A 341 -16.40 -7.36 -8.49
CA GLU A 341 -16.92 -6.51 -9.55
C GLU A 341 -17.90 -7.33 -10.40
N GLY A 342 -18.86 -7.99 -9.74
CA GLY A 342 -19.79 -8.97 -10.33
C GLY A 342 -20.17 -8.66 -11.77
N ARG A 343 -20.22 -9.68 -12.63
CA ARG A 343 -20.38 -9.50 -14.08
C ARG A 343 -21.76 -8.92 -14.40
N ILE A 344 -21.88 -8.19 -15.51
CA ILE A 344 -23.17 -7.68 -15.98
C ILE A 344 -24.10 -8.84 -16.35
N THR A 345 -25.32 -8.86 -15.82
CA THR A 345 -26.32 -9.92 -16.10
C THR A 345 -27.41 -9.43 -17.04
N ARG A 346 -27.71 -8.13 -17.02
CA ARG A 346 -28.78 -7.56 -17.83
C ARG A 346 -28.57 -6.06 -18.06
N THR A 347 -28.88 -5.59 -19.26
CA THR A 347 -28.95 -4.17 -19.61
C THR A 347 -30.32 -3.85 -20.20
N GLU A 348 -31.01 -2.85 -19.67
CA GLU A 348 -32.25 -2.33 -20.22
C GLU A 348 -32.04 -0.91 -20.74
N ILE A 349 -32.22 -0.70 -22.04
CA ILE A 349 -32.14 0.60 -22.69
C ILE A 349 -33.56 1.01 -23.08
N SER A 350 -34.05 2.13 -22.57
CA SER A 350 -35.35 2.71 -22.92
C SER A 350 -35.13 4.07 -23.56
N VAL A 351 -35.63 4.27 -24.78
CA VAL A 351 -35.52 5.54 -25.51
C VAL A 351 -36.89 6.18 -25.59
N TYR A 352 -36.98 7.41 -25.08
CA TYR A 352 -38.18 8.23 -25.11
C TYR A 352 -37.97 9.41 -26.05
N LYS A 353 -38.94 9.67 -26.92
CA LYS A 353 -38.94 10.83 -27.83
C LYS A 353 -40.31 11.51 -27.82
N PRO A 354 -40.42 12.78 -28.23
CA PRO A 354 -41.71 13.42 -28.41
C PRO A 354 -42.61 12.60 -29.35
N TYR A 355 -43.89 12.47 -29.04
CA TYR A 355 -44.85 11.69 -29.83
C TYR A 355 -44.80 12.00 -31.32
N GLY A 356 -44.75 13.30 -31.66
CA GLY A 356 -44.70 13.74 -33.05
C GLY A 356 -43.42 13.36 -33.80
N VAL A 357 -42.33 13.10 -33.07
CA VAL A 357 -41.04 12.65 -33.61
C VAL A 357 -41.00 11.12 -33.69
N ALA A 358 -41.38 10.43 -32.60
CA ALA A 358 -41.36 8.96 -32.52
C ALA A 358 -42.29 8.28 -33.53
N TYR A 359 -43.46 8.88 -33.81
CA TYR A 359 -44.49 8.30 -34.67
C TYR A 359 -44.65 9.06 -36.00
N ARG A 360 -43.58 9.69 -36.50
CA ARG A 360 -43.66 10.56 -37.69
C ARG A 360 -44.24 9.85 -38.92
N GLU A 361 -43.77 8.63 -39.20
CA GLU A 361 -44.23 7.83 -40.36
C GLU A 361 -45.69 7.43 -40.22
N TYR A 362 -46.09 6.98 -39.03
CA TYR A 362 -47.49 6.69 -38.71
C TYR A 362 -48.39 7.90 -38.89
N ILE A 363 -47.99 9.07 -38.37
CA ILE A 363 -48.75 10.32 -38.52
C ILE A 363 -48.89 10.70 -40.00
N ALA A 364 -47.84 10.52 -40.80
CA ALA A 364 -47.86 10.79 -42.23
C ALA A 364 -48.79 9.82 -43.00
N ALA A 365 -48.96 8.59 -42.52
CA ALA A 365 -49.84 7.59 -43.12
C ALA A 365 -51.35 7.79 -42.80
N GLN A 366 -51.69 8.66 -41.82
CA GLN A 366 -53.08 8.93 -41.43
C GLN A 366 -53.72 10.11 -42.21
N PRO A 367 -55.05 10.09 -42.44
CA PRO A 367 -55.76 11.23 -43.02
C PRO A 367 -55.72 12.46 -42.11
N THR A 368 -55.51 13.63 -42.72
CA THR A 368 -54.97 14.90 -42.18
C THR A 368 -55.70 15.53 -40.98
N ASN A 369 -56.83 14.97 -40.50
CA ASN A 369 -57.75 15.62 -39.56
C ASN A 369 -58.04 14.84 -38.25
N SER A 370 -57.26 13.83 -37.87
CA SER A 370 -57.69 12.88 -36.81
C SER A 370 -56.77 12.68 -35.60
N ILE A 371 -55.72 13.48 -35.40
CA ILE A 371 -54.75 13.24 -34.30
C ILE A 371 -54.65 14.47 -33.38
N SER A 372 -55.34 14.45 -32.24
CA SER A 372 -55.36 15.52 -31.22
C SER A 372 -54.49 15.23 -29.99
N PHE A 373 -53.34 14.57 -30.16
CA PHE A 373 -52.45 14.22 -29.05
C PHE A 373 -51.39 15.30 -28.80
N GLY A 374 -50.91 15.38 -27.55
CA GLY A 374 -49.80 16.27 -27.18
C GLY A 374 -48.50 15.87 -27.88
N LEU A 375 -48.21 16.43 -29.06
CA LEU A 375 -47.05 16.11 -29.90
C LEU A 375 -45.70 16.18 -29.17
N MET A 376 -45.62 16.98 -28.10
CA MET A 376 -44.44 17.19 -27.28
C MET A 376 -44.35 16.29 -26.05
N GLN A 377 -45.36 15.45 -25.78
CA GLN A 377 -45.31 14.47 -24.71
C GLN A 377 -44.30 13.38 -25.08
N LEU A 378 -43.37 13.09 -24.17
CA LEU A 378 -42.41 12.00 -24.34
C LEU A 378 -43.15 10.65 -24.27
N VAL A 379 -42.89 9.81 -25.25
CA VAL A 379 -43.41 8.45 -25.37
C VAL A 379 -42.27 7.48 -25.57
N LEU A 380 -42.44 6.25 -25.09
CA LEU A 380 -41.46 5.19 -25.26
C LEU A 380 -41.42 4.76 -26.73
N GLU A 381 -40.35 5.10 -27.42
CA GLU A 381 -40.12 4.77 -28.83
C GLU A 381 -39.56 3.36 -28.97
N SER A 382 -38.58 3.02 -28.14
CA SER A 382 -37.98 1.70 -28.14
C SER A 382 -37.51 1.26 -26.77
N LYS A 383 -37.56 -0.04 -26.52
CA LYS A 383 -36.94 -0.71 -25.38
C LYS A 383 -36.06 -1.86 -25.86
N THR A 384 -34.78 -1.82 -25.56
CA THR A 384 -33.85 -2.92 -25.80
C THR A 384 -33.48 -3.57 -24.47
N VAL A 385 -33.59 -4.89 -24.40
CA VAL A 385 -33.15 -5.69 -23.25
C VAL A 385 -32.05 -6.62 -23.72
N ILE A 386 -30.88 -6.53 -23.09
CA ILE A 386 -29.72 -7.39 -23.34
C ILE A 386 -29.55 -8.25 -22.10
N GLU A 387 -29.60 -9.58 -22.25
CA GLU A 387 -29.43 -10.53 -21.15
C GLU A 387 -28.16 -11.35 -21.38
N TYR A 388 -27.37 -11.50 -20.32
CA TYR A 388 -26.09 -12.20 -20.32
C TYR A 388 -26.22 -13.44 -19.43
N GLU A 389 -25.90 -14.60 -20.00
CA GLU A 389 -25.85 -15.87 -19.28
C GLU A 389 -24.43 -16.42 -19.32
N TYR A 390 -23.82 -16.56 -18.14
CA TYR A 390 -22.48 -17.12 -17.97
C TYR A 390 -22.59 -18.57 -17.48
N VAL A 391 -21.88 -19.48 -18.13
CA VAL A 391 -21.79 -20.88 -17.70
C VAL A 391 -20.35 -21.15 -17.30
N ASP A 392 -20.11 -21.17 -15.99
CA ASP A 392 -18.82 -21.53 -15.41
C ASP A 392 -18.81 -23.06 -15.21
N SER A 393 -18.45 -23.84 -16.23
CA SER A 393 -18.33 -25.30 -16.10
C SER A 393 -16.98 -25.81 -16.58
N ASP A 394 -16.30 -26.65 -15.79
CA ASP A 394 -15.03 -27.32 -16.16
C ASP A 394 -15.19 -28.40 -17.25
N ALA A 395 -16.39 -28.60 -17.78
CA ALA A 395 -16.68 -29.61 -18.80
C ALA A 395 -16.44 -29.07 -20.22
N THR A 396 -15.71 -29.83 -21.04
CA THR A 396 -15.59 -29.57 -22.48
C THR A 396 -16.71 -30.26 -23.27
N PRO A 397 -17.28 -29.60 -24.31
CA PRO A 397 -16.97 -28.25 -24.77
C PRO A 397 -17.58 -27.17 -23.86
N LEU A 398 -16.74 -26.20 -23.47
CA LEU A 398 -17.11 -25.06 -22.64
C LEU A 398 -18.07 -24.16 -23.43
N ILE A 399 -19.35 -24.14 -23.06
CA ILE A 399 -20.30 -23.13 -23.54
C ILE A 399 -20.05 -21.89 -22.68
N SER A 400 -19.78 -20.75 -23.28
CA SER A 400 -19.46 -19.50 -22.58
C SER A 400 -19.87 -18.32 -23.47
N PRO A 401 -20.08 -17.12 -22.91
CA PRO A 401 -21.41 -16.56 -22.60
C PRO A 401 -22.52 -16.79 -23.65
N THR A 402 -23.79 -16.59 -23.27
CA THR A 402 -24.89 -16.36 -24.22
C THR A 402 -25.38 -14.94 -24.05
N ILE A 403 -25.50 -14.18 -25.14
CA ILE A 403 -26.04 -12.82 -25.14
C ILE A 403 -27.34 -12.82 -25.94
N THR A 404 -28.44 -12.46 -25.28
CA THR A 404 -29.74 -12.31 -25.92
C THR A 404 -30.13 -10.84 -25.93
N THR A 405 -30.21 -10.24 -27.11
CA THR A 405 -30.65 -8.86 -27.32
C THR A 405 -32.07 -8.88 -27.89
N THR A 406 -33.02 -8.27 -27.20
CA THR A 406 -34.41 -8.11 -27.65
C THR A 406 -34.74 -6.63 -27.74
N THR A 407 -34.93 -6.11 -28.95
CA THR A 407 -35.40 -4.74 -29.19
C THR A 407 -36.89 -4.77 -29.44
N SER A 408 -37.63 -3.91 -28.74
CA SER A 408 -39.08 -3.81 -28.83
C SER A 408 -39.52 -2.38 -29.14
N GLN A 409 -40.52 -2.23 -29.98
CA GLN A 409 -41.10 -0.94 -30.39
C GLN A 409 -42.64 -1.02 -30.38
N PRO A 410 -43.35 0.11 -30.26
CA PRO A 410 -44.79 0.16 -30.45
C PRO A 410 -45.21 -0.30 -31.85
N ALA A 411 -46.34 -1.01 -31.97
CA ALA A 411 -46.82 -1.55 -33.25
C ALA A 411 -46.94 -0.49 -34.36
N ALA A 412 -47.34 0.73 -34.01
CA ALA A 412 -47.48 1.84 -34.96
C ALA A 412 -46.15 2.31 -35.58
N ILE A 413 -45.00 1.99 -34.97
CA ILE A 413 -43.68 2.23 -35.57
C ILE A 413 -43.30 1.08 -36.52
N ILE A 414 -43.68 -0.15 -36.18
CA ILE A 414 -43.30 -1.37 -36.93
C ILE A 414 -44.07 -1.48 -38.25
N LEU A 415 -45.37 -1.17 -38.23
CA LEU A 415 -46.29 -1.28 -39.36
C LEU A 415 -47.09 0.03 -39.51
N PRO A 416 -46.47 1.14 -39.93
CA PRO A 416 -47.09 2.48 -39.87
C PRO A 416 -48.36 2.64 -40.72
N GLU A 417 -48.56 1.79 -41.73
CA GLU A 417 -49.71 1.83 -42.65
C GLU A 417 -50.99 1.22 -42.06
N GLU A 418 -50.85 0.37 -41.05
CA GLU A 418 -51.95 -0.26 -40.36
C GLU A 418 -52.63 0.80 -39.46
N LYS A 419 -53.93 1.04 -39.67
CA LYS A 419 -54.69 2.11 -39.01
C LYS A 419 -55.04 1.76 -37.55
N PHE A 420 -54.05 1.76 -36.67
CA PHE A 420 -54.15 1.32 -35.29
C PHE A 420 -54.90 2.30 -34.37
N ALA A 421 -55.69 1.78 -33.42
CA ALA A 421 -56.05 2.53 -32.23
C ALA A 421 -54.84 2.58 -31.28
N VAL A 422 -54.20 3.75 -31.15
CA VAL A 422 -52.93 3.89 -30.43
C VAL A 422 -53.15 3.74 -28.93
N GLY A 423 -52.95 2.53 -28.40
CA GLY A 423 -52.59 2.31 -27.01
C GLY A 423 -51.07 2.45 -26.88
N THR A 424 -50.59 3.55 -26.32
CA THR A 424 -49.16 3.89 -26.18
C THR A 424 -48.35 2.94 -25.27
N SER A 425 -48.92 1.83 -24.82
CA SER A 425 -48.38 0.97 -23.77
C SER A 425 -47.95 -0.43 -24.22
N SER A 426 -48.30 -0.90 -25.42
CA SER A 426 -47.93 -2.25 -25.87
C SER A 426 -46.72 -2.22 -26.80
N LEU A 427 -45.58 -2.72 -26.31
CA LEU A 427 -44.36 -2.91 -27.09
C LEU A 427 -44.33 -4.33 -27.68
N PHE A 428 -43.85 -4.44 -28.92
CA PHE A 428 -43.66 -5.70 -29.62
C PHE A 428 -42.19 -5.84 -30.03
N ALA A 429 -41.65 -7.05 -29.95
CA ALA A 429 -40.27 -7.31 -30.33
C ALA A 429 -40.09 -7.10 -31.84
N VAL A 430 -39.25 -6.14 -32.24
CA VAL A 430 -38.87 -5.88 -33.64
C VAL A 430 -37.65 -6.66 -34.06
N GLU A 431 -36.84 -7.04 -33.09
CA GLU A 431 -35.65 -7.82 -33.31
C GLU A 431 -35.32 -8.61 -32.06
N ARG A 432 -35.04 -9.90 -32.23
CA ARG A 432 -34.42 -10.72 -31.20
C ARG A 432 -33.16 -11.34 -31.78
N ARG A 433 -32.01 -11.06 -31.18
CA ARG A 433 -30.71 -11.59 -31.58
C ARG A 433 -30.15 -12.43 -30.44
N ILE A 434 -29.73 -13.66 -30.75
CA ILE A 434 -29.12 -14.58 -29.79
C ILE A 434 -27.72 -14.90 -30.30
N GLN A 435 -26.70 -14.49 -29.55
CA GLN A 435 -25.30 -14.84 -29.81
C GLN A 435 -24.82 -15.84 -28.76
N LYS A 436 -24.18 -16.92 -29.22
CA LYS A 436 -23.64 -17.98 -28.37
C LYS A 436 -22.21 -18.25 -28.77
N TRP A 437 -21.31 -18.33 -27.79
CA TRP A 437 -19.94 -18.77 -28.04
C TRP A 437 -19.71 -20.17 -27.49
N ARG A 438 -18.88 -20.91 -28.20
CA ARG A 438 -18.46 -22.26 -27.82
C ARG A 438 -16.98 -22.38 -28.03
N LYS A 439 -16.26 -22.78 -26.98
CA LYS A 439 -14.83 -23.07 -27.09
C LYS A 439 -14.65 -24.42 -27.78
N ILE A 440 -14.01 -24.42 -28.95
CA ILE A 440 -13.71 -25.66 -29.68
C ILE A 440 -12.43 -26.28 -29.12
N ARG A 441 -11.37 -25.47 -29.04
CA ARG A 441 -10.06 -25.81 -28.47
C ARG A 441 -9.42 -24.56 -27.89
N GLU A 442 -8.26 -24.69 -27.25
CA GLU A 442 -7.53 -23.54 -26.74
C GLU A 442 -7.20 -22.54 -27.86
N GLY A 443 -7.59 -21.27 -27.68
CA GLY A 443 -7.44 -20.21 -28.68
C GLY A 443 -8.47 -20.17 -29.81
N GLU A 444 -9.35 -21.18 -29.96
CA GLU A 444 -10.36 -21.22 -31.04
C GLU A 444 -11.80 -21.24 -30.53
N TRP A 445 -12.62 -20.35 -31.11
CA TRP A 445 -14.01 -20.13 -30.73
C TRP A 445 -14.95 -20.24 -31.93
N GLU A 446 -16.14 -20.73 -31.66
CA GLU A 446 -17.29 -20.77 -32.56
C GLU A 446 -18.35 -19.81 -32.03
N GLU A 447 -18.69 -18.79 -32.82
CA GLU A 447 -19.82 -17.89 -32.57
C GLU A 447 -21.00 -18.34 -33.44
N THR A 448 -22.14 -18.58 -32.80
CA THR A 448 -23.43 -18.77 -33.46
C THR A 448 -24.33 -17.58 -33.16
N GLU A 449 -24.77 -16.90 -34.21
CA GLU A 449 -25.71 -15.80 -34.14
C GLU A 449 -27.01 -16.19 -34.83
N LYS A 450 -28.14 -16.01 -34.15
CA LYS A 450 -29.48 -16.17 -34.71
C LYS A 450 -30.27 -14.89 -34.55
N SER A 451 -30.86 -14.38 -35.63
CA SER A 451 -31.72 -13.19 -35.62
C SER A 451 -33.16 -13.55 -35.99
N TYR A 452 -34.10 -12.92 -35.28
CA TYR A 452 -35.53 -13.04 -35.52
C TYR A 452 -36.13 -11.66 -35.68
N LYS A 453 -37.03 -11.51 -36.65
CA LYS A 453 -37.76 -10.26 -36.93
C LYS A 453 -39.27 -10.54 -37.10
N PRO A 454 -40.16 -9.57 -36.89
CA PRO A 454 -41.58 -9.72 -37.18
C PRO A 454 -41.83 -10.21 -38.61
N LEU A 455 -42.81 -11.10 -38.79
CA LEU A 455 -43.21 -11.58 -40.12
C LEU A 455 -43.50 -10.41 -41.08
N GLY A 456 -44.16 -9.36 -40.57
CA GLY A 456 -44.41 -8.07 -41.22
C GLY A 456 -43.22 -7.46 -41.95
N VAL A 457 -42.04 -7.56 -41.32
CA VAL A 457 -40.81 -6.90 -41.77
C VAL A 457 -39.88 -7.88 -42.46
N ALA A 458 -39.84 -9.12 -41.97
CA ALA A 458 -38.94 -10.16 -42.46
C ALA A 458 -39.34 -10.70 -43.83
N ARG A 459 -40.66 -10.81 -44.09
CA ARG A 459 -41.24 -11.40 -45.30
C ARG A 459 -42.52 -10.67 -45.72
N PRO A 460 -42.45 -9.38 -46.09
CA PRO A 460 -43.62 -8.60 -46.49
C PRO A 460 -44.39 -9.24 -47.65
N GLU A 461 -43.70 -9.91 -48.57
CA GLU A 461 -44.28 -10.59 -49.74
C GLU A 461 -45.25 -11.72 -49.36
N VAL A 462 -45.03 -12.38 -48.21
CA VAL A 462 -45.91 -13.44 -47.72
C VAL A 462 -47.23 -12.85 -47.24
N ILE A 463 -47.20 -11.67 -46.62
CA ILE A 463 -48.40 -10.99 -46.14
C ILE A 463 -49.19 -10.45 -47.33
N GLU A 464 -48.54 -9.79 -48.28
CA GLU A 464 -49.19 -9.28 -49.49
C GLU A 464 -49.88 -10.41 -50.27
N SER A 465 -49.22 -11.57 -50.40
CA SER A 465 -49.80 -12.75 -51.05
C SER A 465 -51.01 -13.31 -50.29
N LEU A 466 -50.95 -13.37 -48.96
CA LEU A 466 -52.06 -13.87 -48.14
C LEU A 466 -53.25 -12.93 -48.16
N GLU A 467 -53.02 -11.62 -48.12
CA GLU A 467 -54.06 -10.59 -48.20
C GLU A 467 -54.70 -10.53 -49.58
N ALA A 468 -53.90 -10.67 -50.66
CA ALA A 468 -54.42 -10.81 -52.02
C ALA A 468 -55.34 -12.05 -52.19
N ASN A 469 -55.16 -13.06 -51.33
CA ASN A 469 -56.00 -14.26 -51.28
C ASN A 469 -57.13 -14.18 -50.22
N ASN A 470 -57.47 -12.98 -49.73
CA ASN A 470 -58.49 -12.73 -48.70
C ASN A 470 -58.24 -13.44 -47.35
N VAL A 471 -57.00 -13.81 -47.03
CA VAL A 471 -56.64 -14.36 -45.71
C VAL A 471 -56.31 -13.20 -44.77
N PHE A 472 -57.20 -12.94 -43.81
CA PHE A 472 -56.98 -11.94 -42.78
C PHE A 472 -56.01 -12.44 -41.70
N LEU A 473 -54.78 -11.90 -41.69
CA LEU A 473 -53.83 -12.12 -40.61
C LEU A 473 -54.15 -11.20 -39.43
N THR A 474 -54.22 -11.77 -38.23
CA THR A 474 -54.32 -10.97 -37.00
C THR A 474 -53.04 -10.18 -36.76
N LEU A 475 -53.14 -9.06 -36.04
CA LEU A 475 -51.99 -8.24 -35.68
C LEU A 475 -50.87 -9.04 -35.00
N ASN A 476 -51.23 -9.91 -34.06
CA ASN A 476 -50.26 -10.76 -33.37
C ASN A 476 -49.54 -11.73 -34.32
N ALA A 477 -50.19 -12.15 -35.41
CA ALA A 477 -49.56 -12.99 -36.42
C ALA A 477 -48.57 -12.20 -37.28
N LYS A 478 -48.91 -10.96 -37.68
CA LYS A 478 -48.00 -10.07 -38.42
C LYS A 478 -46.78 -9.67 -37.57
N LEU A 479 -46.96 -9.51 -36.26
CA LEU A 479 -45.91 -9.15 -35.30
C LEU A 479 -45.16 -10.35 -34.70
N ALA A 480 -45.51 -11.59 -35.10
CA ALA A 480 -44.83 -12.77 -34.61
C ALA A 480 -43.38 -12.82 -35.14
N LEU A 481 -42.42 -13.08 -34.25
CA LEU A 481 -41.02 -13.23 -34.59
C LEU A 481 -40.79 -14.50 -35.41
N VAL A 482 -40.19 -14.35 -36.59
CA VAL A 482 -39.75 -15.46 -37.45
C VAL A 482 -38.23 -15.42 -37.64
N PRO A 483 -37.56 -16.58 -37.83
CA PRO A 483 -36.14 -16.61 -38.14
C PRO A 483 -35.85 -15.81 -39.40
N PHE A 484 -34.84 -14.93 -39.34
CA PHE A 484 -34.45 -14.05 -40.44
C PHE A 484 -33.07 -14.45 -40.99
N GLU A 485 -32.06 -14.43 -40.13
CA GLU A 485 -30.69 -14.81 -40.49
C GLU A 485 -30.05 -15.68 -39.41
N ASP A 486 -29.32 -16.71 -39.85
CA ASP A 486 -28.44 -17.51 -39.02
C ASP A 486 -27.01 -17.32 -39.53
N ARG A 487 -26.08 -16.97 -38.64
CA ARG A 487 -24.66 -16.78 -38.95
C ARG A 487 -23.82 -17.66 -38.03
N LEU A 488 -22.85 -18.34 -38.62
CA LEU A 488 -21.86 -19.13 -37.91
C LEU A 488 -20.47 -18.63 -38.28
N VAL A 489 -19.66 -18.27 -37.28
CA VAL A 489 -18.28 -17.83 -37.47
C VAL A 489 -17.37 -18.70 -36.61
N LYS A 490 -16.28 -19.20 -37.21
CA LYS A 490 -15.21 -19.90 -36.51
C LYS A 490 -13.92 -19.12 -36.70
N SER A 491 -13.19 -18.89 -35.61
CA SER A 491 -11.92 -18.16 -35.70
C SER A 491 -10.94 -18.63 -34.63
N ASN A 492 -9.68 -18.74 -35.05
CA ASN A 492 -8.49 -18.95 -34.22
C ASN A 492 -7.68 -17.66 -34.01
N SER A 493 -8.12 -16.52 -34.58
CA SER A 493 -7.39 -15.24 -34.60
C SER A 493 -8.06 -14.14 -33.77
N GLY A 494 -8.95 -14.52 -32.84
CA GLY A 494 -9.63 -13.60 -31.94
C GLY A 494 -10.97 -13.05 -32.45
N GLY A 495 -11.24 -13.09 -33.76
CA GLY A 495 -12.45 -12.51 -34.35
C GLY A 495 -13.78 -13.19 -33.97
N ALA A 496 -13.74 -14.37 -33.36
CA ALA A 496 -14.89 -15.07 -32.80
C ALA A 496 -14.78 -15.26 -31.28
N GLN A 497 -13.87 -14.55 -30.60
CA GLN A 497 -13.80 -14.59 -29.13
C GLN A 497 -15.02 -13.91 -28.52
N PRO A 498 -15.54 -14.42 -27.40
CA PRO A 498 -16.62 -13.74 -26.69
C PRO A 498 -16.13 -12.38 -26.18
N PRO A 499 -17.03 -11.37 -26.12
CA PRO A 499 -16.69 -10.09 -25.52
C PRO A 499 -16.32 -10.27 -24.04
N ALA A 500 -15.35 -9.50 -23.57
CA ALA A 500 -15.06 -9.44 -22.14
C ALA A 500 -16.30 -8.94 -21.39
N PRO A 501 -16.69 -9.57 -20.27
CA PRO A 501 -17.85 -9.14 -19.51
C PRO A 501 -17.59 -7.75 -18.90
N ASP A 502 -18.56 -6.84 -19.06
CA ASP A 502 -18.56 -5.60 -18.30
C ASP A 502 -18.74 -5.92 -16.81
N ARG A 503 -18.08 -5.14 -15.97
CA ARG A 503 -17.92 -5.43 -14.54
C ARG A 503 -18.44 -4.27 -13.71
N PHE A 504 -19.01 -4.57 -12.55
CA PHE A 504 -19.51 -3.52 -11.67
C PHE A 504 -18.33 -2.64 -11.22
N PRO A 505 -18.42 -1.30 -11.31
CA PRO A 505 -17.33 -0.43 -10.88
C PRO A 505 -16.91 -0.71 -9.43
N PRO A 506 -15.60 -0.64 -9.11
CA PRO A 506 -15.14 -0.88 -7.75
C PRO A 506 -15.77 0.11 -6.78
N ILE A 507 -16.03 -0.32 -5.54
CA ILE A 507 -16.68 0.50 -4.50
C ILE A 507 -15.75 1.65 -4.06
N TYR A 508 -14.45 1.42 -4.13
CA TYR A 508 -13.42 2.39 -3.78
C TYR A 508 -12.46 2.59 -4.95
N GLU A 509 -12.01 3.83 -5.11
CA GLU A 509 -10.90 4.20 -5.98
C GLU A 509 -9.67 4.41 -5.08
N ILE A 510 -8.55 3.78 -5.45
CA ILE A 510 -7.26 4.02 -4.79
C ILE A 510 -6.59 5.18 -5.51
N LYS A 511 -6.42 6.30 -4.81
CA LYS A 511 -5.62 7.42 -5.28
C LYS A 511 -4.25 7.38 -4.65
N GLU A 512 -3.24 7.57 -5.48
CA GLU A 512 -1.86 7.63 -5.04
C GLU A 512 -1.40 9.08 -4.96
N LYS A 513 -1.00 9.50 -3.76
CA LYS A 513 -0.40 10.82 -3.51
C LYS A 513 1.09 10.64 -3.25
N GLN A 514 1.91 11.07 -4.21
CA GLN A 514 3.35 11.17 -4.00
C GLN A 514 3.66 12.21 -2.93
N THR A 515 4.43 11.83 -1.93
CA THR A 515 4.80 12.67 -0.79
C THR A 515 6.30 12.69 -0.64
N SER A 516 6.85 13.87 -0.39
CA SER A 516 8.27 14.05 -0.06
C SER A 516 8.39 15.08 1.06
N VAL A 517 9.09 14.71 2.12
CA VAL A 517 9.28 15.54 3.31
C VAL A 517 10.77 15.78 3.53
N GLU A 518 11.15 17.03 3.74
CA GLU A 518 12.52 17.43 4.06
C GLU A 518 12.69 17.66 5.56
N VAL A 519 13.73 17.03 6.13
CA VAL A 519 14.19 17.23 7.51
C VAL A 519 15.58 17.84 7.47
N ARG A 520 15.72 19.04 8.05
CA ARG A 520 17.00 19.75 8.16
C ARG A 520 17.73 19.36 9.42
N LEU A 521 18.99 19.01 9.27
CA LEU A 521 19.89 18.66 10.36
C LEU A 521 20.80 19.86 10.70
N PRO A 522 21.42 19.88 11.90
CA PRO A 522 22.38 20.93 12.25
C PRO A 522 23.51 20.92 11.23
N SER A 523 23.80 22.06 10.59
CA SER A 523 24.89 22.10 9.60
C SER A 523 26.26 22.30 10.25
N MET A 524 27.30 21.72 9.64
CA MET A 524 28.71 21.93 9.99
C MET A 524 29.41 22.90 9.04
N PHE A 525 28.75 24.00 8.65
CA PHE A 525 29.40 25.00 7.79
C PHE A 525 30.51 25.74 8.55
N GLY A 526 31.76 25.50 8.13
CA GLY A 526 32.86 26.45 8.36
C GLY A 526 32.89 27.58 7.34
N ASN A 527 32.18 27.45 6.21
CA ASN A 527 32.15 28.45 5.13
C ASN A 527 30.74 28.52 4.51
N PRO A 528 30.12 29.72 4.43
CA PRO A 528 28.75 29.92 3.93
C PRO A 528 28.59 29.72 2.41
N LEU A 529 29.66 29.51 1.64
CA LEU A 529 29.61 29.25 0.20
C LEU A 529 29.37 27.78 -0.17
N PHE A 530 29.31 26.87 0.81
CA PHE A 530 29.10 25.45 0.53
C PHE A 530 27.63 25.12 0.35
N ARG A 531 27.35 24.25 -0.63
CA ARG A 531 26.02 23.71 -0.90
C ARG A 531 25.65 22.67 0.15
N GLU A 532 24.43 22.74 0.65
CA GLU A 532 23.84 21.72 1.54
C GLU A 532 23.91 20.34 0.88
N ARG A 533 24.38 19.33 1.62
CA ARG A 533 24.37 17.94 1.18
C ARG A 533 23.00 17.34 1.47
N GLU A 534 22.41 16.75 0.45
CA GLU A 534 21.10 16.10 0.54
C GLU A 534 21.25 14.57 0.49
N ARG A 535 20.41 13.86 1.25
CA ARG A 535 20.26 12.40 1.16
C ARG A 535 18.79 12.03 1.10
N GLU A 536 18.44 11.17 0.16
CA GLU A 536 17.07 10.69 -0.01
C GLU A 536 16.89 9.26 0.54
N PHE A 537 15.78 9.02 1.22
CA PHE A 537 15.29 7.72 1.63
C PHE A 537 13.91 7.50 1.03
N MET A 538 13.73 6.38 0.33
CA MET A 538 12.45 6.03 -0.28
C MET A 538 11.74 4.99 0.59
N VAL A 539 10.50 5.26 0.98
CA VAL A 539 9.61 4.32 1.64
C VAL A 539 8.83 3.55 0.57
N ASP A 540 8.91 2.23 0.62
CA ASP A 540 8.32 1.37 -0.41
C ASP A 540 6.81 1.57 -0.59
N GLY A 541 6.38 1.47 -1.86
CA GLY A 541 5.18 2.08 -2.39
C GLY A 541 3.88 1.71 -1.67
N GLY A 542 3.34 2.63 -0.86
CA GLY A 542 2.06 2.48 -0.17
C GLY A 542 2.16 2.25 1.35
N LEU A 543 3.37 2.05 1.90
CA LEU A 543 3.57 1.90 3.35
C LEU A 543 3.56 3.22 4.12
N LEU A 544 3.64 4.34 3.40
CA LEU A 544 3.55 5.67 3.99
C LEU A 544 2.08 6.06 4.17
N VAL A 545 1.69 6.38 5.40
CA VAL A 545 0.31 6.74 5.78
C VAL A 545 0.15 8.25 5.95
N SER A 546 1.23 8.96 6.33
CA SER A 546 1.19 10.41 6.54
C SER A 546 2.55 11.09 6.36
N GLU A 547 2.52 12.40 6.10
CA GLU A 547 3.71 13.26 6.10
C GLU A 547 4.42 13.28 7.46
N GLN A 548 3.69 13.11 8.57
CA GLN A 548 4.28 13.04 9.91
C GLN A 548 5.12 11.77 10.09
N GLN A 549 4.67 10.65 9.53
CA GLN A 549 5.45 9.40 9.52
C GLN A 549 6.75 9.59 8.73
N ALA A 550 6.71 10.22 7.55
CA ALA A 550 7.90 10.52 6.75
C ALA A 550 8.88 11.43 7.51
N ARG A 551 8.38 12.47 8.19
CA ARG A 551 9.20 13.34 9.04
C ARG A 551 9.90 12.57 10.16
N MET A 552 9.16 11.71 10.85
CA MET A 552 9.69 10.87 11.94
C MET A 552 10.80 9.93 11.45
N ILE A 553 10.63 9.29 10.29
CA ILE A 553 11.69 8.49 9.66
C ILE A 553 12.93 9.37 9.39
N GLY A 554 12.74 10.56 8.81
CA GLY A 554 13.85 11.47 8.52
C GLY A 554 14.62 11.93 9.77
N GLU A 555 13.91 12.17 10.88
CA GLU A 555 14.53 12.51 12.16
C GLU A 555 15.33 11.34 12.76
N ILE A 556 14.82 10.12 12.65
CA ILE A 556 15.50 8.90 13.12
C ILE A 556 16.75 8.64 12.27
N GLU A 557 16.63 8.64 10.94
CA GLU A 557 17.77 8.44 10.02
C GLU A 557 18.83 9.51 10.24
N GLY A 558 18.40 10.76 10.43
CA GLY A 558 19.30 11.87 10.74
C GLY A 558 20.04 11.70 12.06
N ALA A 559 19.35 11.27 13.10
CA ALA A 559 19.96 10.97 14.40
C ALA A 559 20.99 9.83 14.28
N ILE A 560 20.70 8.79 13.48
CA ILE A 560 21.60 7.65 13.27
C ILE A 560 22.84 8.07 12.48
N LEU A 561 22.69 8.82 11.39
CA LEU A 561 23.83 9.32 10.60
C LEU A 561 24.77 10.19 11.44
N TRP A 562 24.20 11.13 12.19
CA TRP A 562 24.95 11.98 13.11
C TRP A 562 25.61 11.20 14.24
N GLY A 563 24.87 10.25 14.82
CA GLY A 563 25.36 9.43 15.92
C GLY A 563 26.50 8.50 15.49
N ARG A 564 26.42 7.89 14.30
CA ARG A 564 27.51 7.07 13.73
C ARG A 564 28.75 7.91 13.42
N TYR A 565 28.59 9.14 12.90
CA TYR A 565 29.72 10.04 12.62
C TYR A 565 30.52 10.42 13.89
N LYS A 566 29.82 10.54 15.02
CA LYS A 566 30.40 10.76 16.36
C LYS A 566 30.61 9.46 17.15
N GLY A 567 30.39 8.32 16.51
CA GLY A 567 30.36 7.00 17.14
C GLY A 567 31.74 6.47 17.50
N GLN A 568 31.73 5.40 18.29
CA GLN A 568 32.93 4.74 18.82
C GLN A 568 32.81 3.23 18.68
N SER A 569 33.83 2.55 18.18
CA SER A 569 33.93 1.10 18.25
C SER A 569 34.48 0.70 19.62
N CYS A 570 33.73 -0.15 20.31
CA CYS A 570 33.98 -0.54 21.70
C CYS A 570 34.22 -2.06 21.78
N SER A 571 35.26 -2.49 22.48
CA SER A 571 35.50 -3.91 22.79
C SER A 571 35.64 -4.11 24.30
N VAL A 572 34.79 -4.98 24.85
CA VAL A 572 34.67 -5.23 26.30
C VAL A 572 34.66 -6.73 26.60
N SER A 573 35.04 -7.09 27.82
CA SER A 573 34.81 -8.42 28.37
C SER A 573 33.31 -8.65 28.60
N LEU A 574 32.86 -9.91 28.57
CA LEU A 574 31.45 -10.24 28.84
C LEU A 574 31.10 -10.02 30.32
N GLU A 575 30.39 -8.93 30.59
CA GLU A 575 29.82 -8.57 31.90
C GLU A 575 28.39 -9.10 32.08
N GLN A 576 27.92 -9.17 33.33
CA GLN A 576 26.57 -9.67 33.65
C GLN A 576 25.47 -8.84 32.98
N SER A 577 25.61 -7.52 32.96
CA SER A 577 24.66 -6.60 32.31
C SER A 577 24.53 -6.84 30.80
N MET A 578 25.59 -7.36 30.16
CA MET A 578 25.59 -7.64 28.73
C MET A 578 24.83 -8.92 28.37
N PHE A 579 24.46 -9.76 29.34
CA PHE A 579 23.59 -10.93 29.10
C PHE A 579 22.15 -10.54 28.72
N SER A 580 21.74 -9.30 28.98
CA SER A 580 20.46 -8.73 28.55
C SER A 580 20.59 -7.74 27.39
N ALA A 581 21.79 -7.56 26.83
CA ALA A 581 22.01 -6.59 25.77
C ALA A 581 21.23 -6.96 24.49
N THR A 582 20.50 -5.99 23.96
CA THR A 582 19.80 -6.06 22.68
C THR A 582 20.25 -4.92 21.76
N PRO A 583 20.03 -5.02 20.44
CA PRO A 583 20.42 -3.96 19.50
C PRO A 583 19.85 -2.61 19.89
N LEU A 584 20.59 -1.53 19.76
CA LEU A 584 20.23 -0.16 20.18
C LEU A 584 20.05 0.06 21.68
N ASP A 585 20.39 -0.87 22.58
CA ASP A 585 20.41 -0.54 24.02
C ASP A 585 21.52 0.47 24.34
N ARG A 586 21.32 1.25 25.41
CA ARG A 586 22.22 2.36 25.77
C ARG A 586 23.36 1.90 26.67
N VAL A 587 24.57 2.34 26.33
CA VAL A 587 25.78 2.22 27.16
C VAL A 587 26.36 3.59 27.42
N ASP A 588 26.81 3.79 28.66
CA ASP A 588 27.35 5.06 29.13
C ASP A 588 28.86 4.93 29.41
N TRP A 589 29.66 5.75 28.74
CA TRP A 589 31.10 5.82 28.92
C TRP A 589 31.47 7.10 29.65
N LEU A 590 31.95 6.97 30.88
CA LEU A 590 32.41 8.08 31.71
C LEU A 590 33.83 8.46 31.30
N ASP A 591 34.00 9.68 30.81
CA ASP A 591 35.32 10.26 30.54
C ASP A 591 35.94 10.76 31.85
N PRO A 592 37.08 10.17 32.28
CA PRO A 592 37.73 10.51 33.54
C PRO A 592 38.31 11.93 33.56
N PHE A 593 38.49 12.58 32.41
CA PHE A 593 39.15 13.89 32.33
C PHE A 593 38.20 15.07 32.48
N ASN A 594 36.93 14.91 32.13
CA ASN A 594 35.93 15.99 32.13
C ASN A 594 34.68 15.68 32.97
N ASN A 595 34.61 14.52 33.63
CA ASN A 595 33.42 14.08 34.38
C ASN A 595 32.12 14.15 33.55
N LEU A 596 32.21 13.89 32.24
CA LEU A 596 31.07 13.76 31.36
C LEU A 596 30.85 12.29 31.01
N SER A 597 29.58 11.86 30.99
CA SER A 597 29.20 10.56 30.48
C SER A 597 28.76 10.68 29.03
N HIS A 598 29.46 10.01 28.13
CA HIS A 598 29.08 9.87 26.73
C HIS A 598 28.14 8.67 26.59
N ALA A 599 26.91 8.93 26.16
CA ALA A 599 25.92 7.90 25.95
C ALA A 599 25.94 7.44 24.49
N PHE A 600 25.91 6.12 24.29
CA PHE A 600 25.87 5.49 22.99
C PHE A 600 24.79 4.41 22.92
N ALA A 601 24.11 4.28 21.78
CA ALA A 601 23.26 3.13 21.49
C ALA A 601 24.09 2.05 20.75
N ILE A 602 23.94 0.79 21.15
CA ILE A 602 24.66 -0.36 20.59
C ILE A 602 24.21 -0.63 19.15
N ASP A 603 25.13 -0.68 18.19
CA ASP A 603 24.89 -0.99 16.78
C ASP A 603 25.94 -2.00 16.31
N GLY A 604 25.53 -3.07 15.62
CA GLY A 604 26.46 -4.13 15.21
C GLY A 604 27.14 -4.85 16.38
N LEU A 605 26.36 -5.51 17.25
CA LEU A 605 26.87 -6.20 18.43
C LEU A 605 27.35 -7.61 18.08
N THR A 606 28.62 -7.91 18.34
CA THR A 606 29.29 -9.18 18.06
C THR A 606 29.84 -9.82 19.33
N ILE A 607 29.87 -11.16 19.36
CA ILE A 607 30.50 -11.96 20.39
C ILE A 607 31.39 -13.02 19.73
N ALA A 608 32.59 -13.20 20.27
CA ALA A 608 33.53 -14.22 19.83
C ALA A 608 33.91 -15.13 21.00
N LEU A 609 33.82 -16.43 20.76
CA LEU A 609 34.14 -17.53 21.66
C LEU A 609 35.29 -18.34 21.06
N ALA A 610 36.40 -18.48 21.79
CA ALA A 610 37.52 -19.34 21.40
C ALA A 610 38.20 -19.93 22.63
N GLN A 611 38.39 -21.25 22.72
CA GLN A 611 39.19 -21.91 23.78
C GLN A 611 39.00 -21.31 25.20
N LYS A 612 37.73 -21.14 25.62
CA LYS A 612 37.27 -20.52 26.90
C LYS A 612 37.37 -19.00 27.01
N ARG A 613 37.75 -18.29 25.96
CA ARG A 613 37.85 -16.83 25.92
C ARG A 613 36.61 -16.23 25.28
N VAL A 614 36.04 -15.20 25.91
CA VAL A 614 34.86 -14.47 25.41
C VAL A 614 35.14 -12.98 25.29
N VAL A 615 34.95 -12.43 24.09
CA VAL A 615 35.02 -10.98 23.83
C VAL A 615 33.71 -10.53 23.21
N MET A 616 33.27 -9.33 23.60
CA MET A 616 32.13 -8.67 22.99
C MET A 616 32.59 -7.35 22.36
N GLN A 617 32.12 -7.07 21.15
CA GLN A 617 32.44 -5.83 20.43
C GLN A 617 31.16 -5.24 19.83
N PHE A 618 31.05 -3.92 19.83
CA PHE A 618 29.97 -3.21 19.16
C PHE A 618 30.41 -1.83 18.70
N ASP A 619 29.67 -1.26 17.76
CA ASP A 619 29.80 0.14 17.41
C ASP A 619 28.74 0.95 18.14
N GLY A 620 29.14 2.04 18.79
CA GLY A 620 28.26 2.92 19.52
C GLY A 620 27.79 4.07 18.63
N ILE A 621 26.48 4.18 18.41
CA ILE A 621 25.84 5.37 17.84
C ILE A 621 25.79 6.42 18.96
N TRP A 622 26.46 7.55 18.81
CA TRP A 622 26.44 8.59 19.83
C TRP A 622 25.03 9.21 19.97
N ILE A 623 24.47 9.19 21.18
CA ILE A 623 23.13 9.72 21.47
C ILE A 623 23.15 11.00 22.31
N GLY A 624 24.29 11.32 22.93
CA GLY A 624 24.45 12.56 23.70
C GLY A 624 25.54 12.50 24.76
N THR A 625 25.62 13.57 25.54
CA THR A 625 26.44 13.67 26.75
C THR A 625 25.54 13.96 27.95
N VAL A 626 25.69 13.20 29.02
CA VAL A 626 24.95 13.35 30.26
C VAL A 626 25.92 13.86 31.33
N PRO A 627 25.61 14.97 32.04
CA PRO A 627 26.39 15.37 33.20
C PRO A 627 26.34 14.26 34.25
N THR A 628 27.47 13.93 34.87
CA THR A 628 27.55 12.88 35.87
C THR A 628 26.86 13.32 37.17
N LEU A 629 25.52 13.30 37.19
CA LEU A 629 24.74 13.41 38.41
C LEU A 629 24.53 11.99 38.94
N THR A 630 24.75 11.83 40.23
CA THR A 630 24.78 10.60 41.05
C THR A 630 23.93 9.41 40.56
N PRO A 631 24.33 8.15 40.84
CA PRO A 631 23.85 6.91 40.21
C PRO A 631 22.32 6.64 40.13
N ASN A 632 21.50 7.42 40.83
CA ASN A 632 20.04 7.26 40.95
C ASN A 632 19.22 8.41 40.33
N ALA A 633 19.77 9.22 39.43
CA ALA A 633 18.99 10.27 38.78
C ALA A 633 17.92 9.65 37.83
N PRO A 634 16.66 10.12 37.87
CA PRO A 634 15.63 9.69 36.92
C PRO A 634 16.04 10.02 35.47
N PRO A 635 15.48 9.35 34.45
CA PRO A 635 15.76 9.64 33.05
C PRO A 635 15.48 11.12 32.76
N VAL A 636 16.53 11.89 32.54
CA VAL A 636 16.44 13.31 32.17
C VAL A 636 16.04 13.38 30.69
N PRO A 637 15.02 14.16 30.29
CA PRO A 637 14.75 14.41 28.88
C PRO A 637 15.94 15.15 28.24
N PRO A 638 16.24 14.94 26.94
CA PRO A 638 17.39 15.57 26.29
C PRO A 638 17.10 17.09 26.18
N TYR A 639 18.03 18.05 26.25
CA TYR A 639 19.38 18.18 25.69
C TYR A 639 20.06 19.41 26.32
N LEU A 640 21.39 19.39 26.47
CA LEU A 640 22.20 20.62 26.43
C LEU A 640 23.40 20.35 25.51
N VAL A 641 23.30 20.83 24.27
CA VAL A 641 24.46 20.88 23.37
C VAL A 641 25.29 22.08 23.80
N VAL A 642 26.29 21.87 24.65
CA VAL A 642 27.28 22.92 24.93
C VAL A 642 28.19 23.01 23.71
N PHE A 643 27.86 23.89 22.77
CA PHE A 643 28.87 24.41 21.87
C PHE A 643 29.82 25.28 22.70
N GLN A 644 31.00 24.76 23.06
CA GLN A 644 32.11 25.65 23.37
C GLN A 644 32.60 26.27 22.06
N ALA A 645 31.82 27.22 21.53
CA ALA A 645 32.35 28.17 20.57
C ALA A 645 33.32 29.05 21.36
N LYS A 646 34.62 28.79 21.22
CA LYS A 646 35.64 29.78 21.52
C LYS A 646 35.47 30.88 20.47
N ALA A 647 34.56 31.82 20.74
CA ALA A 647 34.34 32.98 19.90
C ALA A 647 35.60 33.86 19.96
N ALA A 648 36.53 33.62 19.05
CA ALA A 648 37.39 34.67 18.57
C ALA A 648 36.53 35.55 17.66
N MET A 649 36.40 36.82 18.05
CA MET A 649 35.66 37.91 17.42
C MET A 649 34.19 38.04 17.84
N GLY A 650 33.91 39.21 18.43
CA GLY A 650 32.67 39.58 19.10
C GLY A 650 31.42 39.34 18.27
N MET A 651 30.59 38.41 18.76
CA MET A 651 29.17 38.35 18.50
C MET A 651 28.49 37.93 19.80
N GLU A 652 27.73 38.83 20.42
CA GLU A 652 26.85 38.49 21.54
C GLU A 652 25.68 37.65 21.01
N PHE A 653 25.53 36.43 21.51
CA PHE A 653 24.30 35.66 21.35
C PHE A 653 23.36 35.96 22.51
N ARG A 654 22.23 36.63 22.24
CA ARG A 654 21.08 36.64 23.17
C ARG A 654 20.29 35.36 23.00
N VAL A 655 20.27 34.51 24.02
CA VAL A 655 19.31 33.39 24.13
C VAL A 655 18.06 33.93 24.83
N SER A 656 16.95 34.06 24.11
CA SER A 656 15.64 34.26 24.71
C SER A 656 15.03 32.90 25.07
N THR A 657 14.73 32.70 26.34
CA THR A 657 13.87 31.60 26.79
C THR A 657 12.47 32.18 27.00
N SER A 658 11.47 31.73 26.23
CA SER A 658 10.08 31.98 26.58
C SER A 658 9.60 30.85 27.49
N LEU A 659 9.35 31.19 28.76
CA LEU A 659 8.59 30.35 29.66
C LEU A 659 7.13 30.83 29.59
N GLN A 660 6.22 29.97 29.11
CA GLN A 660 4.80 30.15 29.38
C GLN A 660 4.56 29.89 30.87
N PRO A 661 3.94 30.82 31.62
CA PRO A 661 3.57 30.55 33.00
C PRO A 661 2.23 29.81 33.01
N ASP A 662 2.22 28.57 33.48
CA ASP A 662 1.02 28.07 34.14
C ASP A 662 1.36 27.13 35.31
N GLN A 663 0.87 27.56 36.48
CA GLN A 663 0.51 26.78 37.66
C GLN A 663 1.64 26.03 38.39
N GLY A 664 2.37 26.78 39.22
CA GLY A 664 2.67 26.35 40.59
C GLY A 664 3.67 25.20 40.76
N THR A 665 4.97 25.49 40.69
CA THR A 665 5.96 24.74 41.46
C THR A 665 7.16 25.61 41.81
N THR A 666 7.51 25.63 43.09
CA THR A 666 8.58 26.42 43.70
C THR A 666 9.93 26.02 43.12
N VAL A 667 10.62 26.95 42.45
CA VAL A 667 11.99 26.77 41.98
C VAL A 667 12.95 27.07 43.14
N SER A 668 13.67 26.05 43.62
CA SER A 668 14.86 26.22 44.45
C SER A 668 16.08 25.64 43.75
N ASN A 669 17.14 26.44 43.70
CA ASN A 669 18.52 26.19 43.24
C ASN A 669 18.84 26.59 41.79
N ILE A 670 19.09 27.90 41.60
CA ILE A 670 19.93 28.41 40.53
C ILE A 670 21.39 28.23 40.95
N VAL A 671 22.14 27.41 40.22
CA VAL A 671 23.62 27.38 40.29
C VAL A 671 24.13 28.43 39.30
N SER A 672 24.70 29.52 39.82
CA SER A 672 25.40 30.52 39.01
C SER A 672 26.80 30.02 38.64
N VAL A 673 27.09 29.92 37.34
CA VAL A 673 28.46 29.74 36.85
C VAL A 673 29.09 31.13 36.72
N VAL A 674 29.92 31.51 37.69
CA VAL A 674 30.74 32.73 37.63
C VAL A 674 31.96 32.44 36.75
N SER A 675 32.02 33.01 35.55
CA SER A 675 33.27 33.10 34.79
C SER A 675 34.03 34.35 35.22
N SER A 676 35.29 34.17 35.61
CA SER A 676 36.20 35.22 36.08
C SER A 676 36.35 36.40 35.11
N SER A 677 35.96 37.59 35.53
CA SER A 677 36.46 38.85 34.99
C SER A 677 36.56 39.90 36.13
N ARG A 678 37.60 40.74 36.04
CA ARG A 678 38.04 41.72 37.04
C ARG A 678 36.88 42.56 37.60
N LEU A 679 36.88 42.72 38.93
CA LEU A 679 36.18 43.78 39.65
C LEU A 679 36.59 45.16 39.10
N VAL A 680 35.62 45.90 38.55
CA VAL A 680 35.61 47.36 38.55
C VAL A 680 34.23 47.80 39.02
N THR A 681 34.17 48.33 40.23
CA THR A 681 32.97 48.92 40.82
C THR A 681 32.84 50.36 40.38
N VAL A 682 31.75 50.73 39.69
CA VAL A 682 31.19 52.10 39.71
C VAL A 682 29.66 51.95 39.56
N GLY A 683 28.90 52.53 40.50
CA GLY A 683 27.48 52.21 40.72
C GLY A 683 26.45 53.07 39.97
N GLY A 684 25.20 52.89 40.39
CA GLY A 684 24.08 53.80 40.10
C GLY A 684 23.02 53.24 39.15
N ASP A 685 21.92 52.77 39.74
CA ASP A 685 20.51 52.90 39.33
C ASP A 685 20.12 53.13 37.85
N ARG A 686 19.26 52.22 37.35
CA ARG A 686 18.11 52.37 36.41
C ARG A 686 18.17 51.45 35.18
N VAL A 687 17.18 50.54 35.10
CA VAL A 687 16.75 49.88 33.88
C VAL A 687 15.54 50.65 33.34
N VAL A 688 15.68 51.25 32.15
CA VAL A 688 14.56 51.75 31.34
C VAL A 688 14.28 50.70 30.27
N VAL A 689 13.03 50.25 30.19
CA VAL A 689 12.53 49.36 29.13
C VAL A 689 11.94 50.23 28.03
N GLU A 690 12.57 50.25 26.85
CA GLU A 690 11.92 50.72 25.62
C GLU A 690 11.50 49.51 24.79
N GLN A 691 10.18 49.38 24.60
CA GLN A 691 9.59 48.58 23.53
C GLN A 691 9.70 49.37 22.22
N ASN A 692 10.12 48.73 21.14
CA ASN A 692 9.81 49.21 19.80
C ASN A 692 9.21 48.08 18.97
N THR A 693 8.18 48.50 18.25
CA THR A 693 7.23 47.82 17.34
C THR A 693 7.78 46.75 16.43
#